data_AF-A0A0G4FEP0-F1
#
_entry.id   AF-A0A0G4FEP0-F1
#
_cell.length_a   1.000
_cell.length_b   1.000
_cell.length_c   1.000
_cell.angle_alpha   90.00
_cell.angle_beta   90.00
_cell.angle_gamma   90.00
#
_symmetry.space_group_name_H-M   'P 1'
#
loop_
_entity.id
_entity.type
_entity.pdbx_description
1 polymer ?
#
loop_
_entity_poly.entity_id
_entity_poly.type
_entity_poly.pdbx_seq_one_letter_code
_entity_poly.pdbx_strand_id
1 'polypeptide(L)'
;MSATTAVDQETAKTEVGGKWSSSAFLDAVSLATRIQQESISGTFQAKLRKAVDVCRNTLRVYRPGCVYCSFNGGKDAVVVLHLLRAALGSLRDPEVERLLSRGEGPDSIPSSLLPLKPKLVFFHNGPEEFEEIEQFVKDTKDQFDLELKLWDGGYVEGLRHIVGETPSALAFILGTRDGDPNSANQGTFEPSSDWMPPFMRVNPILEWTYGDVWTFIRSYDLPYCDLYDKGYTSVGKKSSTLPNPALLRINSGSADQLSYLPAYCLNQTDWGKERAGRDGASANRRPLSLQSMQDGEDEKEQSVGLSPYLPQQSPSPPGDSGQGQGKTAAQAFAFASTNANAEKGVSINVPSPAESPKRDFSAVSSITPLRHSSAASSALSGPPDESGVNRRLLKAKTAGLVVIGDEILKGLTADLNGPLAVRKLRAVGVKMQRICVVGDEEQAITDEVRRQLNKYDVVITSGGVGATHDDVTIRAVASALGEELQPNAQMLSRIAEAFKLNETAITPAHRKMAMLPPSTTLRDVIDTSGKKSPWPVLQIDRVFVLPGVPKFFAAKMDVICGSWLGKPRPKATRKVTVALQEEKLVSLLNEIVSRFPSVSFGSYPIFREEKSRPRTVIILETEQAAIALLRDALQELLERLPEQCVVSVEESDSLETAAALSDRV
;
A
#
# COMPACT_ATOMS: atom_id res chain seq x y z
N MET A 1 -29.41 -5.09 -59.03
CA MET A 1 -29.12 -5.87 -57.80
C MET A 1 -27.73 -5.46 -57.35
N SER A 2 -27.65 -4.36 -56.58
CA SER A 2 -27.24 -4.31 -55.16
C SER A 2 -25.74 -4.58 -54.99
N ALA A 3 -24.91 -3.55 -55.01
CA ALA A 3 -24.51 -2.69 -53.88
C ALA A 3 -23.27 -3.25 -53.16
N THR A 4 -22.12 -2.77 -53.63
CA THR A 4 -20.86 -2.72 -52.87
C THR A 4 -20.88 -1.40 -52.12
N THR A 5 -21.13 -1.42 -50.81
CA THR A 5 -21.07 -0.23 -49.95
C THR A 5 -20.23 -0.52 -48.72
N ALA A 6 -19.17 0.28 -48.60
CA ALA A 6 -18.60 0.82 -47.37
C ALA A 6 -18.92 0.07 -46.07
N VAL A 7 -17.96 -0.73 -45.61
CA VAL A 7 -17.86 -1.17 -44.21
C VAL A 7 -16.58 -0.57 -43.66
N ASP A 8 -16.61 0.75 -43.46
CA ASP A 8 -15.60 1.52 -42.71
C ASP A 8 -16.27 2.81 -42.25
N GLN A 9 -17.14 2.71 -41.23
CA GLN A 9 -17.61 3.79 -40.34
C GLN A 9 -18.78 3.30 -39.45
N GLU A 10 -18.61 2.21 -38.68
CA GLU A 10 -19.59 1.94 -37.60
C GLU A 10 -19.04 1.07 -36.45
N THR A 11 -17.92 1.50 -35.84
CA THR A 11 -17.45 0.98 -34.54
C THR A 11 -17.19 2.13 -33.57
N ALA A 12 -18.21 2.98 -33.39
CA ALA A 12 -18.28 4.00 -32.34
C ALA A 12 -19.74 4.20 -31.88
N LYS A 13 -20.43 3.10 -31.55
CA LYS A 13 -21.76 3.13 -30.92
C LYS A 13 -21.86 2.06 -29.84
N THR A 14 -21.26 2.33 -28.69
CA THR A 14 -21.63 1.70 -27.41
C THR A 14 -21.12 2.55 -26.24
N GLU A 15 -21.48 3.82 -26.18
CA GLU A 15 -21.49 4.58 -24.92
C GLU A 15 -22.93 4.99 -24.62
N VAL A 16 -23.71 4.03 -24.14
CA VAL A 16 -25.03 4.31 -23.56
C VAL A 16 -24.80 4.69 -22.10
N GLY A 17 -24.39 5.94 -21.88
CA GLY A 17 -24.26 6.55 -20.56
C GLY A 17 -24.62 8.03 -20.66
N GLY A 18 -25.52 8.51 -19.80
CA GLY A 18 -25.95 9.91 -19.84
C GLY A 18 -24.79 10.86 -19.49
N LYS A 19 -24.76 12.04 -20.12
CA LYS A 19 -23.91 13.16 -19.67
C LYS A 19 -24.33 13.60 -18.27
N TRP A 20 -23.37 13.99 -17.45
CA TRP A 20 -23.62 14.49 -16.10
C TRP A 20 -24.30 15.86 -16.16
N SER A 21 -25.24 16.17 -15.26
CA SER A 21 -25.83 17.49 -15.17
C SER A 21 -24.79 18.54 -14.81
N SER A 22 -24.93 19.75 -15.35
CA SER A 22 -24.01 20.86 -15.08
C SER A 22 -24.00 21.23 -13.60
N SER A 23 -25.15 21.22 -12.92
CA SER A 23 -25.26 21.49 -11.49
C SER A 23 -24.46 20.48 -10.64
N ALA A 24 -24.66 19.17 -10.87
CA ALA A 24 -23.96 18.14 -10.10
C ALA A 24 -22.46 18.09 -10.40
N PHE A 25 -22.08 18.34 -11.65
CA PHE A 25 -20.67 18.46 -12.04
C PHE A 25 -20.00 19.68 -11.38
N LEU A 26 -20.66 20.83 -11.35
CA LEU A 26 -20.13 22.02 -10.69
C LEU A 26 -20.05 21.88 -9.17
N ASP A 27 -20.98 21.16 -8.54
CA ASP A 27 -20.85 20.78 -7.13
C ASP A 27 -19.59 19.93 -6.89
N ALA A 28 -19.27 19.01 -7.81
CA ALA A 28 -18.04 18.23 -7.75
C ALA A 28 -16.76 19.07 -7.98
N VAL A 29 -16.81 20.07 -8.87
CA VAL A 29 -15.72 21.05 -9.07
C VAL A 29 -15.52 21.92 -7.83
N SER A 30 -16.61 22.34 -7.17
CA SER A 30 -16.58 23.08 -5.91
C SER A 30 -15.92 22.25 -4.81
N LEU A 31 -16.33 20.99 -4.64
CA LEU A 31 -15.70 20.05 -3.69
C LEU A 31 -14.21 19.87 -3.98
N ALA A 32 -13.82 19.68 -5.24
CA ALA A 32 -12.42 19.55 -5.63
C ALA A 32 -11.60 20.80 -5.26
N THR A 33 -12.16 21.99 -5.49
CA THR A 33 -11.54 23.27 -5.16
C THR A 33 -11.37 23.43 -3.65
N ARG A 34 -12.41 23.13 -2.86
CA ARG A 34 -12.35 23.16 -1.39
C ARG A 34 -11.27 22.23 -0.85
N ILE A 35 -11.18 20.99 -1.36
CA ILE A 35 -10.14 20.03 -0.96
C ILE A 35 -8.72 20.55 -1.25
N GLN A 36 -8.54 21.32 -2.33
CA GLN A 36 -7.24 21.88 -2.68
C GLN A 36 -6.85 23.10 -1.82
N GLN A 37 -7.83 23.95 -1.48
CA GLN A 37 -7.61 25.25 -0.85
C GLN A 37 -7.69 25.23 0.68
N GLU A 38 -8.55 24.38 1.26
CA GLU A 38 -8.74 24.32 2.70
C GLU A 38 -7.57 23.58 3.38
N SER A 39 -7.05 24.18 4.45
CA SER A 39 -5.97 23.59 5.25
C SER A 39 -6.57 22.83 6.44
N ILE A 40 -6.61 21.50 6.35
CA ILE A 40 -6.88 20.61 7.48
C ILE A 40 -5.51 20.18 8.08
N SER A 41 -5.49 19.64 9.31
CA SER A 41 -4.29 19.10 9.98
C SER A 41 -3.33 18.41 9.00
N GLY A 42 -2.03 18.76 9.08
CA GLY A 42 -1.05 18.45 8.02
C GLY A 42 -0.91 16.96 7.66
N THR A 43 -1.13 16.05 8.62
CA THR A 43 -1.08 14.60 8.37
C THR A 43 -2.30 14.09 7.60
N PHE A 44 -3.50 14.57 7.93
CA PHE A 44 -4.73 14.18 7.23
C PHE A 44 -4.80 14.79 5.82
N GLN A 45 -4.36 16.04 5.65
CA GLN A 45 -4.34 16.69 4.33
C GLN A 45 -3.50 15.89 3.32
N ALA A 46 -2.37 15.31 3.75
CA ALA A 46 -1.54 14.45 2.91
C ALA A 46 -2.28 13.16 2.50
N LYS A 47 -2.96 12.50 3.45
CA LYS A 47 -3.80 11.32 3.17
C LYS A 47 -4.94 11.64 2.21
N LEU A 48 -5.59 12.80 2.38
CA LEU A 48 -6.68 13.25 1.52
C LEU A 48 -6.23 13.49 0.08
N ARG A 49 -5.10 14.21 -0.10
CA ARG A 49 -4.52 14.42 -1.44
C ARG A 49 -4.14 13.10 -2.10
N LYS A 50 -3.50 12.18 -1.37
CA LYS A 50 -3.18 10.84 -1.86
C LYS A 50 -4.44 10.10 -2.32
N ALA A 51 -5.52 10.13 -1.53
CA ALA A 51 -6.76 9.45 -1.87
C ALA A 51 -7.44 10.03 -3.14
N VAL A 52 -7.47 11.37 -3.29
CA VAL A 52 -7.97 12.02 -4.52
C VAL A 52 -7.09 11.66 -5.72
N ASP A 53 -5.76 11.63 -5.54
CA ASP A 53 -4.81 11.25 -6.60
C ASP A 53 -5.00 9.80 -7.05
N VAL A 54 -5.30 8.87 -6.14
CA VAL A 54 -5.63 7.48 -6.49
C VAL A 54 -6.86 7.42 -7.39
N CYS A 55 -7.95 8.11 -7.03
CA CYS A 55 -9.14 8.20 -7.88
C CYS A 55 -8.84 8.86 -9.23
N ARG A 56 -8.06 9.95 -9.24
CA ARG A 56 -7.66 10.65 -10.47
C ARG A 56 -6.81 9.77 -11.39
N ASN A 57 -5.83 9.07 -10.83
CA ASN A 57 -4.98 8.15 -11.60
C ASN A 57 -5.78 6.98 -12.15
N THR A 58 -6.76 6.48 -11.39
CA THR A 58 -7.72 5.47 -11.88
C THR A 58 -8.44 5.97 -13.12
N LEU A 59 -9.01 7.19 -13.09
CA LEU A 59 -9.70 7.80 -14.23
C LEU A 59 -8.80 8.13 -15.43
N ARG A 60 -7.48 8.18 -15.24
CA ARG A 60 -6.51 8.35 -16.32
C ARG A 60 -6.15 7.03 -16.98
N VAL A 61 -6.07 5.94 -16.21
CA VAL A 61 -5.77 4.60 -16.70
C VAL A 61 -7.01 3.96 -17.32
N TYR A 62 -8.15 4.13 -16.67
CA TYR A 62 -9.45 3.62 -17.08
C TYR A 62 -10.31 4.77 -17.57
N ARG A 63 -11.00 4.59 -18.70
CA ARG A 63 -11.98 5.57 -19.16
C ARG A 63 -13.06 5.77 -18.09
N PRO A 64 -13.63 6.97 -17.90
CA PRO A 64 -14.66 7.21 -16.89
C PRO A 64 -15.83 6.22 -16.95
N GLY A 65 -16.26 5.81 -18.14
CA GLY A 65 -17.32 4.80 -18.32
C GLY A 65 -16.96 3.37 -17.87
N CYS A 66 -15.70 3.10 -17.55
CA CYS A 66 -15.16 1.81 -17.07
C CYS A 66 -14.81 1.83 -15.57
N VAL A 67 -15.11 2.92 -14.86
CA VAL A 67 -14.85 3.05 -13.41
C VAL A 67 -16.19 3.02 -12.68
N TYR A 68 -16.33 2.06 -11.76
CA TYR A 68 -17.49 1.93 -10.88
C TYR A 68 -17.11 2.28 -9.44
N CYS A 69 -17.94 3.05 -8.75
CA CYS A 69 -17.86 3.22 -7.30
C CYS A 69 -18.75 2.16 -6.63
N SER A 70 -18.17 1.31 -5.79
CA SER A 70 -18.97 0.40 -4.96
C SER A 70 -19.60 1.21 -3.83
N PHE A 71 -20.92 1.29 -3.83
CA PHE A 71 -21.64 2.19 -2.94
C PHE A 71 -22.79 1.47 -2.23
N ASN A 72 -22.62 1.25 -0.93
CA ASN A 72 -23.60 0.57 -0.07
C ASN A 72 -24.26 1.52 0.96
N GLY A 73 -24.14 2.84 0.78
CA GLY A 73 -24.64 3.84 1.73
C GLY A 73 -23.88 3.91 3.06
N GLY A 74 -22.87 3.08 3.27
CA GLY A 74 -22.00 3.14 4.45
C GLY A 74 -21.09 4.37 4.45
N LYS A 75 -20.62 4.80 5.63
CA LYS A 75 -19.74 5.99 5.77
C LYS A 75 -18.49 5.91 4.88
N ASP A 76 -17.88 4.73 4.76
CA ASP A 76 -16.65 4.55 3.99
C ASP A 76 -16.95 4.63 2.47
N ALA A 77 -18.13 4.16 2.05
CA ALA A 77 -18.62 4.31 0.69
C ALA A 77 -18.94 5.77 0.33
N VAL A 78 -19.49 6.54 1.28
CA VAL A 78 -19.68 8.01 1.16
C VAL A 78 -18.34 8.69 0.88
N VAL A 79 -17.30 8.38 1.66
CA VAL A 79 -15.97 8.95 1.45
C VAL A 79 -15.48 8.69 0.02
N VAL A 80 -15.45 7.43 -0.43
CA VAL A 80 -14.88 7.12 -1.75
C VAL A 80 -15.71 7.64 -2.93
N LEU A 81 -17.04 7.76 -2.77
CA LEU A 81 -17.88 8.44 -3.74
C LEU A 81 -17.45 9.90 -3.90
N HIS A 82 -17.30 10.63 -2.79
CA HIS A 82 -16.95 12.04 -2.84
C HIS A 82 -15.50 12.27 -3.27
N LEU A 83 -14.59 11.33 -3.00
CA LEU A 83 -13.23 11.34 -3.58
C LEU A 83 -13.27 11.14 -5.10
N LEU A 84 -14.09 10.23 -5.62
CA LEU A 84 -14.29 10.07 -7.07
C LEU A 84 -14.87 11.34 -7.70
N ARG A 85 -15.87 11.96 -7.06
CA ARG A 85 -16.46 13.23 -7.52
C ARG A 85 -15.41 14.34 -7.57
N ALA A 86 -14.62 14.50 -6.51
CA ALA A 86 -13.53 15.49 -6.47
C ALA A 86 -12.46 15.23 -7.54
N ALA A 87 -12.12 13.96 -7.80
CA ALA A 87 -11.19 13.59 -8.86
C ALA A 87 -11.74 13.95 -10.26
N LEU A 88 -13.01 13.68 -10.53
CA LEU A 88 -13.68 14.07 -11.79
C LEU A 88 -13.73 15.60 -11.95
N GLY A 89 -14.09 16.34 -10.89
CA GLY A 89 -14.07 17.81 -10.90
C GLY A 89 -12.67 18.40 -11.11
N SER A 90 -11.63 17.71 -10.63
CA SER A 90 -10.24 18.08 -10.86
C SER A 90 -9.76 17.83 -12.30
N LEU A 91 -10.45 16.97 -13.05
CA LEU A 91 -10.17 16.64 -14.46
C LEU A 91 -11.03 17.44 -15.45
N ARG A 92 -11.70 18.51 -14.97
CA ARG A 92 -12.53 19.38 -15.81
C ARG A 92 -11.76 19.94 -17.00
N ASP A 93 -12.49 20.19 -18.09
CA ASP A 93 -11.93 20.85 -19.26
C ASP A 93 -11.49 22.29 -18.91
N PRO A 94 -10.32 22.76 -19.35
CA PRO A 94 -9.86 24.14 -19.12
C PRO A 94 -10.86 25.21 -19.58
N GLU A 95 -11.70 24.92 -20.58
CA GLU A 95 -12.74 25.84 -21.02
C GLU A 95 -13.83 26.01 -19.95
N VAL A 96 -14.16 24.97 -19.18
CA VAL A 96 -15.09 25.09 -18.04
C VAL A 96 -14.56 26.09 -17.02
N GLU A 97 -13.25 26.04 -16.72
CA GLU A 97 -12.61 27.01 -15.82
C GLU A 97 -12.73 28.45 -16.34
N ARG A 98 -12.55 28.65 -17.65
CA ARG A 98 -12.69 29.97 -18.28
C ARG A 98 -14.11 30.49 -18.19
N LEU A 99 -15.11 29.66 -18.46
CA LEU A 99 -16.53 30.03 -18.35
C LEU A 99 -16.88 30.40 -16.90
N LEU A 100 -16.43 29.60 -15.92
CA LEU A 100 -16.61 29.91 -14.50
C LEU A 100 -15.92 31.22 -14.08
N SER A 101 -14.71 31.49 -14.60
CA SER A 101 -13.99 32.74 -14.30
C SER A 101 -14.68 34.00 -14.84
N ARG A 102 -15.58 33.85 -15.82
CA ARG A 102 -16.42 34.93 -16.37
C ARG A 102 -17.74 35.10 -15.62
N GLY A 103 -17.98 34.28 -14.60
CA GLY A 103 -19.23 34.30 -13.83
C GLY A 103 -20.41 33.66 -14.57
N GLU A 104 -20.16 32.82 -15.57
CA GLU A 104 -21.22 32.13 -16.28
C GLU A 104 -21.83 31.01 -15.41
N GLY A 105 -23.17 30.93 -15.38
CA GLY A 105 -23.90 29.98 -14.53
C GLY A 105 -23.88 28.53 -15.06
N PRO A 106 -24.40 27.55 -14.30
CA PRO A 106 -24.38 26.13 -14.69
C PRO A 106 -24.96 25.83 -16.07
N ASP A 107 -25.99 26.56 -16.50
CA ASP A 107 -26.68 26.35 -17.78
C ASP A 107 -25.87 26.82 -19.00
N SER A 108 -24.79 27.58 -18.77
CA SER A 108 -23.90 28.05 -19.84
C SER A 108 -22.93 26.98 -20.33
N ILE A 109 -22.71 25.92 -19.55
CA ILE A 109 -21.70 24.90 -19.86
C ILE A 109 -22.24 23.98 -20.95
N PRO A 110 -21.61 23.92 -22.14
CA PRO A 110 -22.02 23.03 -23.21
C PRO A 110 -21.97 21.56 -22.76
N SER A 111 -22.97 20.76 -23.14
CA SER A 111 -23.02 19.33 -22.77
C SER A 111 -21.84 18.51 -23.31
N SER A 112 -21.15 19.00 -24.34
CA SER A 112 -19.92 18.43 -24.87
C SER A 112 -18.75 18.50 -23.89
N LEU A 113 -18.71 19.51 -23.02
CA LEU A 113 -17.69 19.69 -21.99
C LEU A 113 -18.01 18.94 -20.68
N LEU A 114 -19.25 18.47 -20.53
CA LEU A 114 -19.66 17.71 -19.35
C LEU A 114 -19.14 16.25 -19.46
N PRO A 115 -18.58 15.68 -18.38
CA PRO A 115 -18.18 14.28 -18.37
C PRO A 115 -19.38 13.33 -18.34
N LEU A 116 -19.13 12.03 -18.44
CA LEU A 116 -20.15 11.01 -18.19
C LEU A 116 -20.54 11.00 -16.72
N LYS A 117 -21.79 10.60 -16.42
CA LYS A 117 -22.25 10.39 -15.04
C LYS A 117 -21.35 9.38 -14.33
N PRO A 118 -20.96 9.63 -13.06
CA PRO A 118 -20.27 8.62 -12.26
C PRO A 118 -21.17 7.40 -12.07
N LYS A 119 -20.58 6.21 -12.21
CA LYS A 119 -21.29 4.93 -12.08
C LYS A 119 -21.17 4.39 -10.67
N LEU A 120 -22.30 4.06 -10.06
CA LEU A 120 -22.42 3.40 -8.77
C LEU A 120 -22.91 1.99 -8.97
N VAL A 121 -22.36 1.06 -8.19
CA VAL A 121 -22.93 -0.28 -8.03
C VAL A 121 -23.36 -0.47 -6.59
N PHE A 122 -24.60 -0.89 -6.41
CA PHE A 122 -25.15 -1.25 -5.12
C PHE A 122 -25.60 -2.71 -5.14
N PHE A 123 -24.92 -3.54 -4.35
CA PHE A 123 -25.28 -4.94 -4.14
C PHE A 123 -26.25 -5.01 -2.96
N HIS A 124 -27.52 -5.15 -3.27
CA HIS A 124 -28.61 -5.05 -2.32
C HIS A 124 -28.79 -6.36 -1.54
N ASN A 125 -28.97 -6.29 -0.22
CA ASN A 125 -29.17 -7.47 0.63
C ASN A 125 -30.64 -7.92 0.75
N GLY A 126 -31.52 -7.41 -0.11
CA GLY A 126 -32.95 -7.73 -0.06
C GLY A 126 -33.59 -7.28 1.26
N PRO A 127 -34.42 -8.11 1.91
CA PRO A 127 -35.14 -7.71 3.14
C PRO A 127 -34.22 -7.45 4.34
N GLU A 128 -32.95 -7.88 4.28
CA GLU A 128 -31.95 -7.67 5.32
C GLU A 128 -31.26 -6.30 5.22
N GLU A 129 -31.59 -5.47 4.22
CA GLU A 129 -31.05 -4.12 4.06
C GLU A 129 -31.83 -3.10 4.91
N PHE A 130 -31.10 -2.15 5.52
CA PHE A 130 -31.75 -1.05 6.25
C PHE A 130 -32.52 -0.13 5.29
N GLU A 131 -33.75 0.23 5.64
CA GLU A 131 -34.56 1.16 4.84
C GLU A 131 -33.89 2.53 4.75
N GLU A 132 -33.27 2.99 5.85
CA GLU A 132 -32.51 4.23 5.85
C GLU A 132 -31.29 4.19 4.93
N ILE A 133 -30.66 3.02 4.73
CA ILE A 133 -29.56 2.85 3.78
C ILE A 133 -30.09 2.86 2.35
N GLU A 134 -31.17 2.12 2.08
CA GLU A 134 -31.77 2.08 0.75
C GLU A 134 -32.25 3.46 0.30
N GLN A 135 -32.93 4.19 1.19
CA GLN A 135 -33.37 5.55 0.93
C GLN A 135 -32.18 6.49 0.73
N PHE A 136 -31.17 6.42 1.60
CA PHE A 136 -29.96 7.24 1.46
C PHE A 136 -29.23 7.00 0.14
N VAL A 137 -29.16 5.75 -0.34
CA VAL A 137 -28.55 5.43 -1.65
C VAL A 137 -29.34 6.05 -2.80
N LYS A 138 -30.68 6.00 -2.75
CA LYS A 138 -31.56 6.63 -3.76
C LYS A 138 -31.41 8.15 -3.74
N ASP A 139 -31.47 8.76 -2.56
CA ASP A 139 -31.33 10.21 -2.40
C ASP A 139 -29.95 10.70 -2.87
N THR A 140 -28.88 9.97 -2.54
CA THR A 140 -27.52 10.28 -3.01
C THR A 140 -27.42 10.22 -4.53
N LYS A 141 -28.02 9.20 -5.15
CA LYS A 141 -28.06 9.05 -6.61
C LYS A 141 -28.75 10.26 -7.25
N ASP A 142 -29.89 10.67 -6.73
CA ASP A 142 -30.67 11.76 -7.31
C ASP A 142 -30.02 13.12 -7.04
N GLN A 143 -29.53 13.36 -5.82
CA GLN A 143 -28.87 14.61 -5.41
C GLN A 143 -27.63 14.91 -6.25
N PHE A 144 -26.83 13.90 -6.56
CA PHE A 144 -25.56 14.06 -7.30
C PHE A 144 -25.62 13.59 -8.74
N ASP A 145 -26.82 13.33 -9.29
CA ASP A 145 -27.07 12.88 -10.66
C ASP A 145 -26.18 11.71 -11.10
N LEU A 146 -26.29 10.59 -10.38
CA LEU A 146 -25.42 9.42 -10.54
C LEU A 146 -26.11 8.28 -11.32
N GLU A 147 -25.32 7.51 -12.07
CA GLU A 147 -25.79 6.27 -12.70
C GLU A 147 -25.72 5.13 -11.68
N LEU A 148 -26.85 4.70 -11.14
CA LEU A 148 -26.91 3.62 -10.15
C LEU A 148 -27.31 2.30 -10.81
N LYS A 149 -26.45 1.29 -10.67
CA LYS A 149 -26.75 -0.11 -10.99
C LYS A 149 -27.05 -0.88 -9.70
N LEU A 150 -28.32 -1.22 -9.53
CA LEU A 150 -28.80 -2.04 -8.42
C LEU A 150 -28.71 -3.51 -8.80
N TRP A 151 -28.19 -4.34 -7.90
CA TRP A 151 -28.10 -5.78 -8.09
C TRP A 151 -28.73 -6.52 -6.91
N ASP A 152 -29.87 -7.17 -7.17
CA ASP A 152 -30.54 -8.08 -6.25
C ASP A 152 -30.01 -9.50 -6.49
N GLY A 153 -28.97 -9.90 -5.75
CA GLY A 153 -28.38 -11.23 -5.92
C GLY A 153 -27.00 -11.36 -5.27
N GLY A 154 -26.34 -12.49 -5.54
CA GLY A 154 -25.02 -12.75 -4.99
C GLY A 154 -23.98 -11.74 -5.48
N TYR A 155 -23.15 -11.20 -4.55
CA TYR A 155 -22.10 -10.23 -4.86
C TYR A 155 -21.22 -10.62 -6.06
N VAL A 156 -20.77 -11.88 -6.08
CA VAL A 156 -19.91 -12.44 -7.14
C VAL A 156 -20.63 -12.51 -8.49
N GLU A 157 -21.92 -12.85 -8.45
CA GLU A 157 -22.75 -12.98 -9.64
C GLU A 157 -22.98 -11.62 -10.28
N GLY A 158 -23.28 -10.59 -9.48
CA GLY A 158 -23.43 -9.22 -9.99
C GLY A 158 -22.13 -8.67 -10.57
N LEU A 159 -20.99 -8.99 -9.96
CA LEU A 159 -19.69 -8.67 -10.56
C LEU A 159 -19.47 -9.39 -11.90
N ARG A 160 -19.83 -10.67 -12.01
CA ARG A 160 -19.71 -11.42 -13.28
C ARG A 160 -20.59 -10.81 -14.36
N HIS A 161 -21.79 -10.38 -13.99
CA HIS A 161 -22.70 -9.70 -14.90
C HIS A 161 -22.09 -8.38 -15.40
N ILE A 162 -21.64 -7.51 -14.49
CA ILE A 162 -21.07 -6.20 -14.86
C ILE A 162 -19.80 -6.34 -15.71
N VAL A 163 -18.89 -7.24 -15.32
CA VAL A 163 -17.66 -7.50 -16.07
C VAL A 163 -17.96 -8.16 -17.42
N GLY A 164 -18.95 -9.06 -17.48
CA GLY A 164 -19.33 -9.73 -18.73
C GLY A 164 -20.01 -8.81 -19.75
N GLU A 165 -20.76 -7.81 -19.30
CA GLU A 165 -21.41 -6.83 -20.18
C GLU A 165 -20.46 -5.78 -20.74
N THR A 166 -19.29 -5.59 -20.13
CA THR A 166 -18.33 -4.56 -20.55
C THR A 166 -17.12 -5.20 -21.23
N PRO A 167 -16.90 -4.96 -22.55
CA PRO A 167 -15.78 -5.58 -23.28
C PRO A 167 -14.41 -4.99 -22.93
N SER A 168 -14.35 -4.05 -21.98
CA SER A 168 -13.14 -3.33 -21.57
C SER A 168 -12.78 -3.64 -20.12
N ALA A 169 -11.49 -3.46 -19.77
CA ALA A 169 -11.04 -3.61 -18.40
C ALA A 169 -11.77 -2.62 -17.48
N LEU A 170 -12.27 -3.12 -16.33
CA LEU A 170 -13.01 -2.34 -15.35
C LEU A 170 -12.16 -2.07 -14.09
N ALA A 171 -12.43 -0.95 -13.45
CA ALA A 171 -11.93 -0.64 -12.12
C ALA A 171 -13.10 -0.36 -11.16
N PHE A 172 -13.01 -0.91 -9.95
CA PHE A 172 -13.98 -0.68 -8.88
C PHE A 172 -13.30 0.07 -7.74
N ILE A 173 -13.78 1.28 -7.45
CA ILE A 173 -13.37 2.07 -6.29
C ILE A 173 -14.14 1.56 -5.08
N LEU A 174 -13.40 1.17 -4.04
CA LEU A 174 -13.89 0.51 -2.84
C LEU A 174 -13.55 1.32 -1.59
N GLY A 175 -14.50 1.39 -0.66
CA GLY A 175 -14.34 2.00 0.66
C GLY A 175 -13.63 1.10 1.68
N THR A 176 -12.76 0.18 1.24
CA THR A 176 -12.05 -0.74 2.14
C THR A 176 -10.97 0.01 2.92
N ARG A 177 -10.93 -0.17 4.24
CA ARG A 177 -9.86 0.31 5.12
C ARG A 177 -9.04 -0.84 5.69
N ASP A 178 -7.83 -0.55 6.13
CA ASP A 178 -6.99 -1.51 6.84
C ASP A 178 -7.67 -1.90 8.17
N GLY A 179 -7.67 -3.18 8.48
CA GLY A 179 -8.44 -3.76 9.58
C GLY A 179 -9.90 -4.11 9.26
N ASP A 180 -10.41 -3.80 8.06
CA ASP A 180 -11.70 -4.33 7.61
C ASP A 180 -11.61 -5.84 7.30
N PRO A 181 -12.72 -6.60 7.43
CA PRO A 181 -12.78 -7.99 7.00
C PRO A 181 -12.33 -8.12 5.54
N ASN A 182 -11.33 -8.99 5.29
CA ASN A 182 -10.72 -9.24 3.98
C ASN A 182 -9.77 -8.16 3.45
N SER A 183 -9.41 -7.13 4.23
CA SER A 183 -8.42 -6.10 3.83
C SER A 183 -6.97 -6.60 3.85
N ALA A 184 -6.69 -7.70 4.55
CA ALA A 184 -5.34 -8.23 4.73
C ALA A 184 -4.61 -8.44 3.39
N ASN A 185 -3.43 -7.84 3.26
CA ASN A 185 -2.56 -7.88 2.08
C ASN A 185 -3.13 -7.23 0.81
N GLN A 186 -4.16 -6.39 0.90
CA GLN A 186 -4.61 -5.60 -0.27
C GLN A 186 -3.72 -4.38 -0.49
N GLY A 187 -3.39 -4.10 -1.75
CA GLY A 187 -2.78 -2.84 -2.16
C GLY A 187 -3.81 -1.74 -2.47
N THR A 188 -3.32 -0.53 -2.72
CA THR A 188 -4.12 0.58 -3.26
C THR A 188 -4.74 0.24 -4.61
N PHE A 189 -4.00 -0.48 -5.46
CA PHE A 189 -4.47 -1.05 -6.71
C PHE A 189 -4.18 -2.54 -6.69
N GLU A 190 -5.21 -3.37 -6.77
CA GLU A 190 -5.07 -4.83 -6.67
C GLU A 190 -6.02 -5.53 -7.65
N PRO A 191 -5.54 -6.41 -8.55
CA PRO A 191 -6.43 -7.24 -9.34
C PRO A 191 -7.40 -8.01 -8.45
N SER A 192 -8.63 -8.23 -8.91
CA SER A 192 -9.60 -9.10 -8.24
C SER A 192 -9.02 -10.50 -7.96
N SER A 193 -9.55 -11.17 -6.94
CA SER A 193 -9.09 -12.53 -6.58
C SER A 193 -9.45 -13.55 -7.68
N ASP A 194 -8.68 -14.63 -7.82
CA ASP A 194 -8.82 -15.60 -8.92
C ASP A 194 -10.22 -16.26 -9.05
N TRP A 195 -10.99 -16.29 -7.96
CA TRP A 195 -12.35 -16.84 -7.94
C TRP A 195 -13.44 -15.84 -8.38
N MET A 196 -13.07 -14.56 -8.55
CA MET A 196 -13.90 -13.45 -9.02
C MET A 196 -13.62 -13.17 -10.50
N PRO A 197 -14.57 -12.58 -11.26
CA PRO A 197 -14.27 -12.09 -12.61
C PRO A 197 -13.14 -11.03 -12.56
N PRO A 198 -12.36 -10.86 -13.64
CA PRO A 198 -11.22 -9.96 -13.65
C PRO A 198 -11.63 -8.49 -13.65
N PHE A 199 -11.22 -7.75 -12.62
CA PHE A 199 -11.29 -6.28 -12.57
C PHE A 199 -10.20 -5.74 -11.64
N MET A 200 -9.97 -4.42 -11.66
CA MET A 200 -9.05 -3.77 -10.73
C MET A 200 -9.79 -3.28 -9.49
N ARG A 201 -9.37 -3.71 -8.30
CA ARG A 201 -9.77 -3.09 -7.03
C ARG A 201 -8.94 -1.83 -6.84
N VAL A 202 -9.61 -0.74 -6.50
CA VAL A 202 -9.01 0.54 -6.17
C VAL A 202 -9.44 0.88 -4.75
N ASN A 203 -8.47 0.99 -3.83
CA ASN A 203 -8.68 1.24 -2.40
C ASN A 203 -8.06 2.59 -2.01
N PRO A 204 -8.71 3.74 -2.24
CA PRO A 204 -8.12 5.07 -2.02
C PRO A 204 -7.89 5.41 -0.55
N ILE A 205 -8.63 4.76 0.34
CA ILE A 205 -8.68 5.08 1.78
C ILE A 205 -8.15 3.94 2.66
N LEU A 206 -7.34 3.03 2.10
CA LEU A 206 -6.86 1.86 2.83
C LEU A 206 -6.17 2.23 4.16
N GLU A 207 -5.37 3.30 4.18
CA GLU A 207 -4.64 3.79 5.37
C GLU A 207 -5.44 4.78 6.24
N TRP A 208 -6.73 4.95 5.97
CA TRP A 208 -7.58 5.87 6.74
C TRP A 208 -8.08 5.20 8.02
N THR A 209 -8.04 5.96 9.11
CA THR A 209 -8.63 5.58 10.39
C THR A 209 -10.13 5.89 10.42
N TYR A 210 -10.83 5.40 11.46
CA TYR A 210 -12.21 5.81 11.74
C TYR A 210 -12.35 7.33 11.87
N GLY A 211 -11.38 7.98 12.52
CA GLY A 211 -11.34 9.43 12.66
C GLY A 211 -11.13 10.15 11.34
N ASP A 212 -10.28 9.63 10.45
CA ASP A 212 -10.03 10.22 9.13
C ASP A 212 -11.33 10.24 8.30
N VAL A 213 -12.13 9.17 8.35
CA VAL A 213 -13.44 9.06 7.67
C VAL A 213 -14.40 10.15 8.14
N TRP A 214 -14.61 10.28 9.45
CA TRP A 214 -15.51 11.29 9.98
C TRP A 214 -14.96 12.71 9.84
N THR A 215 -13.65 12.90 9.94
CA THR A 215 -13.00 14.19 9.67
C THR A 215 -13.34 14.65 8.26
N PHE A 216 -13.23 13.78 7.26
CA PHE A 216 -13.60 14.12 5.89
C PHE A 216 -15.09 14.47 5.75
N ILE A 217 -15.97 13.57 6.20
CA ILE A 217 -17.43 13.74 6.08
C ILE A 217 -17.88 15.05 6.73
N ARG A 218 -17.39 15.33 7.95
CA ARG A 218 -17.81 16.50 8.73
C ARG A 218 -17.16 17.79 8.26
N SER A 219 -15.90 17.77 7.81
CA SER A 219 -15.20 18.99 7.37
C SER A 219 -15.77 19.53 6.06
N TYR A 220 -16.27 18.65 5.18
CA TYR A 220 -16.81 19.03 3.88
C TYR A 220 -18.34 19.08 3.80
N ASP A 221 -19.03 18.86 4.94
CA ASP A 221 -20.49 18.83 5.07
C ASP A 221 -21.15 17.84 4.11
N LEU A 222 -20.61 16.60 4.10
CA LEU A 222 -21.08 15.55 3.19
C LEU A 222 -22.28 14.82 3.80
N PRO A 223 -23.34 14.53 3.02
CA PRO A 223 -24.48 13.78 3.52
C PRO A 223 -24.09 12.34 3.85
N TYR A 224 -24.65 11.81 4.93
CA TYR A 224 -24.47 10.42 5.37
C TYR A 224 -25.79 9.87 5.95
N CYS A 225 -25.93 8.55 6.02
CA CYS A 225 -27.15 7.90 6.51
C CYS A 225 -27.45 8.20 7.99
N ASP A 226 -28.70 8.56 8.31
CA ASP A 226 -29.15 8.94 9.66
C ASP A 226 -28.95 7.86 10.73
N LEU A 227 -28.76 6.59 10.36
CA LEU A 227 -28.39 5.53 11.32
C LEU A 227 -27.13 5.91 12.11
N TYR A 228 -26.18 6.61 11.49
CA TYR A 228 -24.97 7.05 12.17
C TYR A 228 -25.28 8.07 13.29
N ASP A 229 -26.31 8.92 13.15
CA ASP A 229 -26.74 9.82 14.22
C ASP A 229 -27.49 9.06 15.33
N LYS A 230 -28.07 7.90 15.02
CA LYS A 230 -28.70 6.98 15.98
C LYS A 230 -27.69 6.06 16.71
N GLY A 231 -26.39 6.32 16.57
CA GLY A 231 -25.32 5.60 17.28
C GLY A 231 -24.82 4.32 16.62
N TYR A 232 -25.21 4.04 15.37
CA TYR A 232 -24.62 2.94 14.61
C TYR A 232 -23.24 3.35 14.10
N THR A 233 -22.18 2.64 14.46
CA THR A 233 -20.81 2.94 13.98
C THR A 233 -20.39 2.09 12.79
N SER A 234 -21.11 0.99 12.53
CA SER A 234 -20.86 0.06 11.45
C SER A 234 -22.17 -0.60 11.00
N VAL A 235 -22.64 -0.32 9.78
CA VAL A 235 -23.94 -0.82 9.28
C VAL A 235 -23.79 -2.05 8.37
N GLY A 236 -24.38 -3.17 8.77
CA GLY A 236 -24.39 -4.45 8.04
C GLY A 236 -25.82 -4.90 7.79
N LYS A 237 -26.09 -6.21 7.86
CA LYS A 237 -27.47 -6.73 7.76
C LYS A 237 -28.29 -6.30 8.98
N LYS A 238 -29.57 -5.98 8.77
CA LYS A 238 -30.57 -5.64 9.81
C LYS A 238 -30.50 -6.59 11.02
N SER A 239 -30.47 -7.90 10.78
CA SER A 239 -30.47 -8.93 11.83
C SER A 239 -29.19 -8.98 12.69
N SER A 240 -28.10 -8.40 12.22
CA SER A 240 -26.75 -8.54 12.83
C SER A 240 -26.13 -7.22 13.29
N THR A 241 -26.90 -6.14 13.25
CA THR A 241 -26.39 -4.79 13.49
C THR A 241 -27.21 -4.09 14.57
N LEU A 242 -26.54 -3.67 15.63
CA LEU A 242 -27.08 -2.86 16.72
C LEU A 242 -26.29 -1.53 16.85
N PRO A 243 -26.85 -0.51 17.51
CA PRO A 243 -26.09 0.68 17.90
C PRO A 243 -24.85 0.32 18.73
N ASN A 244 -23.81 1.14 18.66
CA ASN A 244 -22.56 0.87 19.38
C ASN A 244 -22.73 1.10 20.88
N PRO A 245 -22.49 0.10 21.74
CA PRO A 245 -22.62 0.25 23.19
C PRO A 245 -21.70 1.32 23.78
N ALA A 246 -20.56 1.63 23.15
CA ALA A 246 -19.65 2.68 23.61
C ALA A 246 -20.25 4.09 23.49
N LEU A 247 -21.30 4.26 22.68
CA LEU A 247 -21.99 5.54 22.48
C LEU A 247 -23.23 5.68 23.36
N LEU A 248 -23.54 4.68 24.19
CA LEU A 248 -24.71 4.71 25.06
C LEU A 248 -24.59 5.81 26.13
N ARG A 249 -25.70 6.51 26.35
CA ARG A 249 -25.90 7.51 27.39
C ARG A 249 -27.17 7.20 28.16
N ILE A 250 -27.06 7.24 29.50
CA ILE A 250 -28.18 7.11 30.42
C ILE A 250 -28.58 8.52 30.83
N ASN A 251 -29.78 8.95 30.47
CA ASN A 251 -30.29 10.26 30.85
C ASN A 251 -30.76 10.22 32.30
N SER A 252 -30.13 11.01 33.17
CA SER A 252 -30.37 11.05 34.62
C SER A 252 -31.76 11.59 35.06
N GLY A 253 -32.73 11.68 34.15
CA GLY A 253 -34.07 12.25 34.40
C GLY A 253 -35.25 11.36 33.98
N SER A 254 -35.01 10.25 33.27
CA SER A 254 -36.05 9.28 32.91
C SER A 254 -35.42 7.90 32.79
N ALA A 255 -35.78 6.99 33.70
CA ALA A 255 -35.20 5.65 33.78
C ALA A 255 -35.49 4.76 32.55
N ASP A 256 -36.26 5.25 31.56
CA ASP A 256 -36.78 4.48 30.43
C ASP A 256 -36.27 4.92 29.04
N GLN A 257 -35.34 5.88 28.92
CA GLN A 257 -34.83 6.32 27.62
C GLN A 257 -33.31 6.17 27.50
N LEU A 258 -32.89 5.01 26.99
CA LEU A 258 -31.54 4.80 26.45
C LEU A 258 -31.36 5.72 25.23
N SER A 259 -30.31 6.55 25.22
CA SER A 259 -29.95 7.38 24.08
C SER A 259 -28.53 7.06 23.63
N TYR A 260 -28.24 7.23 22.35
CA TYR A 260 -26.90 7.02 21.79
C TYR A 260 -26.37 8.33 21.24
N LEU A 261 -25.09 8.59 21.45
CA LEU A 261 -24.39 9.65 20.75
C LEU A 261 -24.23 9.27 19.26
N PRO A 262 -24.12 10.26 18.36
CA PRO A 262 -23.77 10.02 16.97
C PRO A 262 -22.44 9.29 16.80
N ALA A 263 -22.29 8.58 15.68
CA ALA A 263 -21.14 7.74 15.38
C ALA A 263 -19.81 8.51 15.42
N TYR A 264 -19.78 9.74 14.91
CA TYR A 264 -18.59 10.60 14.94
C TYR A 264 -18.15 11.02 16.36
N CYS A 265 -18.95 10.75 17.39
CA CYS A 265 -18.57 10.95 18.79
C CYS A 265 -17.81 9.76 19.40
N LEU A 266 -17.52 8.71 18.63
CA LEU A 266 -16.69 7.61 19.11
C LEU A 266 -15.25 8.09 19.32
N ASN A 267 -14.81 8.05 20.58
CA ASN A 267 -13.51 8.55 20.99
C ASN A 267 -12.35 7.82 20.30
N GLN A 268 -11.22 8.50 20.14
CA GLN A 268 -10.02 7.96 19.49
C GLN A 268 -9.52 6.65 20.13
N THR A 269 -9.58 6.55 21.46
CA THR A 269 -9.22 5.34 22.22
C THR A 269 -10.15 4.16 21.93
N ASP A 270 -11.32 4.41 21.36
CA ASP A 270 -12.38 3.43 21.13
C ASP A 270 -12.64 3.17 19.63
N TRP A 271 -11.84 3.73 18.71
CA TRP A 271 -12.01 3.47 17.27
C TRP A 271 -11.95 1.98 16.92
N GLY A 272 -11.16 1.18 17.65
CA GLY A 272 -11.13 -0.28 17.50
C GLY A 272 -12.45 -0.98 17.85
N LYS A 273 -13.37 -0.30 18.55
CA LYS A 273 -14.72 -0.78 18.89
C LYS A 273 -15.77 -0.41 17.84
N GLU A 274 -15.36 0.02 16.65
CA GLU A 274 -16.27 0.36 15.54
C GLU A 274 -17.32 -0.74 15.26
N ARG A 275 -16.95 -2.02 15.42
CA ARG A 275 -17.82 -3.18 15.15
C ARG A 275 -18.47 -3.78 16.41
N ALA A 276 -18.36 -3.13 17.57
CA ALA A 276 -18.92 -3.63 18.83
C ALA A 276 -20.45 -3.82 18.79
N GLY A 277 -21.16 -3.09 17.92
CA GLY A 277 -22.60 -3.30 17.66
C GLY A 277 -22.92 -4.54 16.81
N ARG A 278 -21.91 -5.31 16.38
CA ARG A 278 -22.04 -6.54 15.58
C ARG A 278 -21.39 -7.75 16.25
N ASP A 279 -20.33 -7.52 17.03
CA ASP A 279 -19.57 -8.54 17.76
C ASP A 279 -20.36 -9.04 18.99
N GLY A 280 -21.41 -9.81 18.72
CA GLY A 280 -22.33 -10.35 19.73
C GLY A 280 -23.46 -11.21 19.18
N ALA A 281 -23.58 -11.37 17.85
CA ALA A 281 -24.63 -12.14 17.19
C ALA A 281 -24.41 -13.67 17.23
N SER A 282 -24.06 -14.21 18.41
CA SER A 282 -24.28 -15.62 18.73
C SER A 282 -25.12 -15.73 20.00
N ALA A 283 -26.37 -16.16 19.81
CA ALA A 283 -27.34 -16.65 20.79
C ALA A 283 -27.82 -15.72 21.93
N ASN A 284 -29.14 -15.41 21.88
CA ASN A 284 -30.01 -15.07 23.01
C ASN A 284 -29.49 -14.04 24.04
N ARG A 285 -29.68 -12.74 23.77
CA ARG A 285 -29.96 -11.76 24.83
C ARG A 285 -31.12 -10.86 24.40
N ARG A 286 -32.19 -10.88 25.19
CA ARG A 286 -33.20 -9.81 25.21
C ARG A 286 -32.50 -8.48 25.57
N PRO A 287 -33.07 -7.32 25.22
CA PRO A 287 -32.55 -6.04 25.69
C PRO A 287 -32.37 -6.12 27.22
N LEU A 288 -31.17 -5.73 27.68
CA LEU A 288 -30.79 -5.76 29.09
C LEU A 288 -31.90 -5.11 29.93
N SER A 289 -32.59 -5.90 30.76
CA SER A 289 -33.45 -5.37 31.80
C SER A 289 -32.61 -4.89 32.98
N LEU A 290 -33.08 -3.83 33.63
CA LEU A 290 -32.46 -3.03 34.70
C LEU A 290 -32.01 -3.77 35.98
N GLN A 291 -32.01 -5.10 36.03
CA GLN A 291 -31.88 -5.88 37.27
C GLN A 291 -30.52 -6.54 37.53
N SER A 292 -29.47 -6.27 36.75
CA SER A 292 -28.16 -6.94 36.94
C SER A 292 -26.96 -6.02 37.17
N MET A 293 -27.18 -4.74 37.53
CA MET A 293 -26.12 -3.80 37.89
C MET A 293 -26.37 -3.11 39.24
N GLN A 294 -26.88 -3.87 40.21
CA GLN A 294 -26.72 -3.55 41.62
C GLN A 294 -25.82 -4.64 42.17
N ASP A 295 -24.52 -4.37 42.22
CA ASP A 295 -23.51 -4.94 43.13
C ASP A 295 -22.13 -4.56 42.57
N GLY A 296 -21.45 -3.59 43.21
CA GLY A 296 -20.09 -3.20 42.85
C GLY A 296 -19.79 -1.71 43.04
N GLU A 297 -19.70 -1.35 44.31
CA GLU A 297 -19.24 -0.11 44.97
C GLU A 297 -18.18 0.77 44.25
N ASP A 298 -18.34 2.08 44.51
CA ASP A 298 -17.34 3.08 44.87
C ASP A 298 -16.01 3.19 44.09
N GLU A 299 -15.78 4.34 43.44
CA GLU A 299 -14.68 5.26 43.81
C GLU A 299 -14.66 6.58 42.99
N LYS A 300 -14.67 7.68 43.74
CA LYS A 300 -13.94 8.96 43.56
C LYS A 300 -14.08 9.77 42.27
N GLU A 301 -14.79 10.88 42.43
CA GLU A 301 -14.61 12.13 41.68
C GLU A 301 -13.14 12.55 41.64
N GLN A 302 -12.58 12.69 40.43
CA GLN A 302 -11.50 13.63 40.17
C GLN A 302 -11.80 14.41 38.90
N SER A 303 -12.06 15.70 39.12
CA SER A 303 -12.18 16.74 38.10
C SER A 303 -10.87 16.88 37.32
N VAL A 304 -10.91 16.66 36.01
CA VAL A 304 -9.92 17.19 35.07
C VAL A 304 -10.67 17.90 33.96
N GLY A 305 -10.59 19.23 33.96
CA GLY A 305 -11.24 20.09 32.99
C GLY A 305 -10.68 19.85 31.59
N LEU A 306 -11.56 19.51 30.65
CA LEU A 306 -11.31 19.58 29.22
C LEU A 306 -12.36 20.52 28.61
N SER A 307 -11.87 21.68 28.18
CA SER A 307 -12.62 22.67 27.41
C SER A 307 -12.77 22.16 25.97
N PRO A 308 -14.00 21.98 25.43
CA PRO A 308 -14.20 21.74 24.00
C PRO A 308 -14.17 23.08 23.26
N TYR A 309 -13.29 23.17 22.25
CA TYR A 309 -13.28 24.24 21.26
C TYR A 309 -14.54 24.11 20.37
N LEU A 310 -15.51 25.01 20.54
CA LEU A 310 -16.66 25.18 19.64
C LEU A 310 -16.28 26.23 18.57
N PRO A 311 -16.41 25.95 17.27
CA PRO A 311 -16.39 26.99 16.25
C PRO A 311 -17.66 27.84 16.36
N GLN A 312 -17.46 29.16 16.34
CA GLN A 312 -18.52 30.15 16.49
C GLN A 312 -19.54 30.08 15.35
N GLN A 313 -20.82 30.17 15.71
CA GLN A 313 -21.96 30.29 14.80
C GLN A 313 -21.93 31.65 14.08
N SER A 314 -22.03 31.62 12.76
CA SER A 314 -22.33 32.79 11.92
C SER A 314 -23.81 33.19 12.11
N PRO A 315 -24.15 34.49 12.23
CA PRO A 315 -25.52 34.92 12.50
C PRO A 315 -26.41 34.85 11.24
N SER A 316 -27.65 34.40 11.44
CA SER A 316 -28.74 34.45 10.44
C SER A 316 -29.18 35.90 10.14
N PRO A 317 -29.71 36.18 8.94
CA PRO A 317 -30.02 37.56 8.50
C PRO A 317 -31.33 38.09 9.11
N PRO A 318 -31.46 39.41 9.36
CA PRO A 318 -32.74 40.01 9.72
C PRO A 318 -33.55 40.38 8.47
N GLY A 319 -34.87 40.38 8.66
CA GLY A 319 -35.90 40.53 7.64
C GLY A 319 -35.95 41.87 6.92
N ASP A 320 -36.67 41.80 5.80
CA ASP A 320 -36.95 42.83 4.82
C ASP A 320 -37.99 43.83 5.36
N SER A 321 -37.61 45.12 5.40
CA SER A 321 -38.56 46.23 5.32
C SER A 321 -37.85 47.52 4.92
N GLY A 322 -38.08 47.96 3.67
CA GLY A 322 -38.48 49.34 3.37
C GLY A 322 -37.42 50.44 3.20
N GLN A 323 -37.35 50.92 1.96
CA GLN A 323 -37.12 52.31 1.52
C GLN A 323 -35.69 52.90 1.49
N GLY A 324 -35.29 53.32 0.28
CA GLY A 324 -34.87 54.71 0.09
C GLY A 324 -33.43 54.97 -0.40
N GLN A 325 -33.32 55.26 -1.71
CA GLN A 325 -32.46 56.30 -2.32
C GLN A 325 -30.91 56.22 -2.22
N GLY A 326 -30.29 55.89 -3.37
CA GLY A 326 -29.62 56.90 -4.20
C GLY A 326 -28.14 57.26 -3.96
N LYS A 327 -27.40 57.28 -5.08
CA LYS A 327 -26.17 58.05 -5.43
C LYS A 327 -24.81 57.36 -5.17
N THR A 328 -24.17 56.85 -6.24
CA THR A 328 -23.00 57.42 -7.00
C THR A 328 -21.72 57.53 -6.18
N ALA A 329 -20.49 57.33 -6.65
CA ALA A 329 -19.85 56.79 -7.85
C ALA A 329 -18.33 56.85 -7.59
N ALA A 330 -17.56 56.06 -8.36
CA ALA A 330 -16.25 56.40 -8.91
C ALA A 330 -14.94 56.34 -8.08
N GLN A 331 -13.97 55.66 -8.74
CA GLN A 331 -12.53 55.93 -8.85
C GLN A 331 -11.61 55.45 -7.70
N ALA A 332 -10.80 54.40 -7.91
CA ALA A 332 -9.57 54.32 -8.73
C ALA A 332 -8.39 55.09 -8.12
N PHE A 333 -7.29 54.41 -7.79
CA PHE A 333 -5.91 54.85 -8.09
C PHE A 333 -4.90 53.72 -7.79
N ALA A 334 -4.10 53.39 -8.80
CA ALA A 334 -2.83 52.70 -8.67
C ALA A 334 -1.75 53.69 -8.19
N PHE A 335 -0.67 53.23 -7.54
CA PHE A 335 0.72 53.55 -7.95
C PHE A 335 1.76 52.76 -7.14
N ALA A 336 2.90 52.56 -7.79
CA ALA A 336 4.05 51.76 -7.40
C ALA A 336 5.14 52.52 -6.61
N SER A 337 6.02 51.75 -5.95
CA SER A 337 7.46 51.91 -5.69
C SER A 337 8.09 53.30 -5.42
N THR A 338 8.81 53.47 -4.29
CA THR A 338 10.31 53.58 -4.20
C THR A 338 10.85 54.08 -2.84
N ASN A 339 11.96 53.44 -2.41
CA ASN A 339 13.07 53.74 -1.46
C ASN A 339 13.21 55.08 -0.68
N ALA A 340 13.70 55.02 0.58
CA ALA A 340 15.12 55.25 0.97
C ALA A 340 15.36 55.69 2.46
N ASN A 341 16.57 55.34 2.97
CA ASN A 341 17.38 55.84 4.12
C ASN A 341 17.18 55.19 5.52
N ALA A 342 18.14 54.40 6.04
CA ALA A 342 19.49 54.69 6.63
C ALA A 342 19.37 55.00 8.15
N GLU A 343 20.20 54.58 9.12
CA GLU A 343 21.52 53.94 9.23
C GLU A 343 21.72 53.57 10.74
N LYS A 344 22.43 52.47 11.06
CA LYS A 344 23.51 52.36 12.08
C LYS A 344 23.87 50.89 12.34
N GLY A 345 25.12 50.54 12.03
CA GLY A 345 25.66 49.20 12.14
C GLY A 345 26.40 48.89 13.44
N VAL A 346 26.73 47.61 13.61
CA VAL A 346 27.89 47.10 14.34
C VAL A 346 28.43 45.92 13.52
N SER A 347 29.73 45.96 13.22
CA SER A 347 30.49 44.99 12.44
C SER A 347 31.11 43.92 13.35
N ILE A 348 31.00 42.64 12.95
CA ILE A 348 31.92 41.58 13.39
C ILE A 348 32.25 40.74 12.15
N ASN A 349 33.55 40.58 11.92
CA ASN A 349 34.19 40.08 10.72
C ASN A 349 34.39 38.55 10.82
N VAL A 350 33.94 37.76 9.82
CA VAL A 350 34.25 36.32 9.71
C VAL A 350 34.60 36.00 8.24
N PRO A 351 35.71 35.29 7.93
CA PRO A 351 36.24 35.17 6.57
C PRO A 351 35.61 34.03 5.76
N SER A 352 35.58 34.23 4.44
CA SER A 352 35.18 33.27 3.40
C SER A 352 36.15 32.08 3.29
N PRO A 353 35.70 30.82 3.07
CA PRO A 353 36.60 29.72 2.78
C PRO A 353 37.05 29.73 1.31
N ALA A 354 38.38 29.67 1.17
CA ALA A 354 39.14 29.75 -0.06
C ALA A 354 38.97 28.54 -1.00
N GLU A 355 39.19 28.84 -2.27
CA GLU A 355 39.38 27.93 -3.39
C GLU A 355 40.39 26.81 -3.08
N SER A 356 40.02 25.58 -3.42
CA SER A 356 40.89 24.40 -3.35
C SER A 356 41.69 24.20 -4.66
N PRO A 357 42.94 23.73 -4.58
CA PRO A 357 43.90 23.86 -5.68
C PRO A 357 43.74 22.75 -6.72
N LYS A 358 43.93 23.13 -7.98
CA LYS A 358 44.21 22.23 -9.11
C LYS A 358 45.43 21.36 -8.78
N ARG A 359 45.29 20.04 -8.84
CA ARG A 359 46.42 19.10 -8.86
C ARG A 359 46.46 18.38 -10.20
N ASP A 360 47.52 18.66 -10.94
CA ASP A 360 48.02 17.87 -12.06
C ASP A 360 48.31 16.43 -11.60
N PHE A 361 47.85 15.46 -12.38
CA PHE A 361 48.33 14.07 -12.33
C PHE A 361 48.93 13.73 -13.68
N SER A 362 50.18 14.14 -13.88
CA SER A 362 51.09 13.51 -14.84
C SER A 362 52.07 12.62 -14.08
N ALA A 363 52.22 11.39 -14.55
CA ALA A 363 53.23 10.39 -14.20
C ALA A 363 53.21 9.75 -12.79
N VAL A 364 52.50 8.63 -12.64
CA VAL A 364 53.07 7.41 -12.04
C VAL A 364 52.65 6.21 -12.88
N SER A 365 53.54 5.84 -13.79
CA SER A 365 53.61 4.54 -14.45
C SER A 365 54.09 3.50 -13.43
N SER A 366 53.29 2.44 -13.19
CA SER A 366 53.71 1.09 -12.75
C SER A 366 52.46 0.29 -12.31
N ILE A 367 51.67 -0.22 -13.26
CA ILE A 367 50.67 -1.25 -12.97
C ILE A 367 51.31 -2.60 -13.26
N THR A 368 51.59 -3.34 -12.19
CA THR A 368 52.02 -4.74 -12.23
C THR A 368 50.84 -5.60 -12.69
N PRO A 369 50.98 -6.43 -13.75
CA PRO A 369 49.90 -7.29 -14.20
C PRO A 369 49.64 -8.42 -13.20
N LEU A 370 48.36 -8.61 -12.84
CA LEU A 370 47.91 -9.73 -12.02
C LEU A 370 48.17 -11.04 -12.77
N ARG A 371 48.93 -11.92 -12.12
CA ARG A 371 49.25 -13.27 -12.57
C ARG A 371 47.98 -14.07 -12.79
N HIS A 372 47.83 -14.60 -14.01
CA HIS A 372 46.98 -15.76 -14.27
C HIS A 372 47.49 -16.95 -13.46
N SER A 373 46.69 -17.41 -12.50
CA SER A 373 46.81 -18.74 -11.91
C SER A 373 45.95 -19.70 -12.74
N SER A 374 46.61 -20.40 -13.65
CA SER A 374 46.08 -21.53 -14.41
C SER A 374 45.95 -22.78 -13.53
N ALA A 375 44.72 -23.12 -13.13
CA ALA A 375 44.22 -24.46 -12.77
C ALA A 375 42.76 -24.26 -12.31
N ALA A 376 41.70 -24.82 -12.88
CA ALA A 376 41.55 -26.00 -13.69
C ALA A 376 40.49 -25.76 -14.78
N SER A 377 40.90 -25.85 -16.03
CA SER A 377 40.01 -26.10 -17.17
C SER A 377 40.22 -27.56 -17.54
N SER A 378 39.37 -28.45 -17.03
CA SER A 378 39.14 -29.77 -17.61
C SER A 378 37.87 -30.37 -17.02
N ALA A 379 36.96 -30.73 -17.92
CA ALA A 379 35.71 -31.48 -17.77
C ALA A 379 34.43 -30.64 -17.83
N LEU A 380 33.96 -30.42 -19.08
CA LEU A 380 32.56 -30.51 -19.50
C LEU A 380 32.50 -30.32 -21.03
N SER A 381 32.99 -31.33 -21.75
CA SER A 381 32.75 -31.50 -23.18
C SER A 381 32.22 -32.90 -23.40
N GLY A 382 30.89 -33.03 -23.32
CA GLY A 382 30.13 -34.19 -23.74
C GLY A 382 28.87 -33.69 -24.45
N PRO A 383 28.31 -34.46 -25.40
CA PRO A 383 27.11 -34.04 -26.14
C PRO A 383 25.93 -33.90 -25.16
N PRO A 384 24.92 -33.06 -25.46
CA PRO A 384 23.74 -32.96 -24.62
C PRO A 384 22.94 -34.25 -24.74
N ASP A 385 22.98 -35.05 -23.67
CA ASP A 385 22.11 -36.21 -23.50
C ASP A 385 20.70 -35.72 -23.15
N GLU A 386 19.74 -36.00 -24.03
CA GLU A 386 18.33 -35.71 -23.82
C GLU A 386 17.80 -36.65 -22.72
N SER A 387 17.40 -36.06 -21.59
CA SER A 387 16.63 -36.64 -20.46
C SER A 387 17.38 -36.73 -19.11
N GLY A 388 17.40 -35.63 -18.36
CA GLY A 388 17.80 -35.62 -16.95
C GLY A 388 18.34 -34.27 -16.50
N VAL A 389 17.49 -33.40 -15.95
CA VAL A 389 17.91 -32.09 -15.43
C VAL A 389 18.84 -32.29 -14.22
N ASN A 390 20.14 -32.34 -14.46
CA ASN A 390 21.16 -32.46 -13.42
C ASN A 390 21.30 -31.10 -12.70
N ARG A 391 20.45 -30.84 -11.68
CA ARG A 391 20.45 -29.60 -10.89
C ARG A 391 21.63 -29.60 -9.91
N ARG A 392 22.80 -29.14 -10.35
CA ARG A 392 23.93 -28.93 -9.43
C ARG A 392 23.68 -27.67 -8.59
N LEU A 393 23.61 -27.83 -7.27
CA LEU A 393 23.54 -26.72 -6.32
C LEU A 393 24.81 -25.87 -6.41
N LEU A 394 24.66 -24.55 -6.53
CA LEU A 394 25.68 -23.56 -6.26
C LEU A 394 26.04 -23.64 -4.77
N LYS A 395 27.33 -23.69 -4.43
CA LYS A 395 27.77 -23.70 -3.03
C LYS A 395 27.85 -22.28 -2.45
N ALA A 396 26.77 -21.51 -2.56
CA ALA A 396 26.72 -20.15 -2.05
C ALA A 396 26.58 -20.15 -0.51
N LYS A 397 27.36 -19.33 0.18
CA LYS A 397 27.22 -19.08 1.63
C LYS A 397 26.71 -17.68 1.92
N THR A 398 26.96 -16.74 1.01
CA THR A 398 26.63 -15.32 1.16
C THR A 398 25.88 -14.79 -0.05
N ALA A 399 24.94 -13.90 0.20
CA ALA A 399 24.17 -13.21 -0.83
C ALA A 399 24.16 -11.70 -0.59
N GLY A 400 24.14 -10.94 -1.68
CA GLY A 400 23.73 -9.55 -1.70
C GLY A 400 22.43 -9.38 -2.48
N LEU A 401 21.65 -8.34 -2.14
CA LEU A 401 20.44 -7.94 -2.84
C LEU A 401 20.55 -6.48 -3.30
N VAL A 402 20.18 -6.24 -4.55
CA VAL A 402 20.02 -4.91 -5.14
C VAL A 402 18.55 -4.73 -5.49
N VAL A 403 17.84 -3.93 -4.70
CA VAL A 403 16.46 -3.52 -4.97
C VAL A 403 16.51 -2.29 -5.87
N ILE A 404 15.81 -2.34 -6.99
CA ILE A 404 15.89 -1.34 -8.06
C ILE A 404 14.49 -0.76 -8.22
N GLY A 405 14.36 0.53 -7.97
CA GLY A 405 13.09 1.24 -8.06
C GLY A 405 13.15 2.61 -7.41
N ASP A 406 12.96 3.64 -8.21
CA ASP A 406 12.81 5.02 -7.79
C ASP A 406 11.68 5.22 -6.77
N GLU A 407 10.59 4.46 -6.89
CA GLU A 407 9.45 4.48 -5.99
C GLU A 407 9.79 3.96 -4.59
N ILE A 408 10.78 3.06 -4.48
CA ILE A 408 11.29 2.56 -3.20
C ILE A 408 12.13 3.65 -2.54
N LEU A 409 13.02 4.30 -3.30
CA LEU A 409 13.81 5.43 -2.79
C LEU A 409 12.96 6.64 -2.37
N LYS A 410 11.85 6.88 -3.07
CA LYS A 410 10.89 7.94 -2.74
C LYS A 410 9.96 7.56 -1.58
N GLY A 411 10.03 6.33 -1.08
CA GLY A 411 9.14 5.83 -0.02
C GLY A 411 7.67 5.71 -0.44
N LEU A 412 7.38 5.73 -1.74
CA LEU A 412 6.03 5.55 -2.28
C LEU A 412 5.57 4.10 -2.20
N THR A 413 6.53 3.17 -2.28
CA THR A 413 6.32 1.73 -2.15
C THR A 413 7.29 1.17 -1.12
N ALA A 414 6.79 0.37 -0.18
CA ALA A 414 7.64 -0.33 0.78
C ALA A 414 8.34 -1.51 0.10
N ASP A 415 9.62 -1.72 0.41
CA ASP A 415 10.33 -2.92 -0.04
C ASP A 415 9.83 -4.16 0.71
N LEU A 416 9.02 -4.98 0.02
CA LEU A 416 8.57 -6.29 0.51
C LEU A 416 9.51 -7.43 0.08
N ASN A 417 10.37 -7.20 -0.92
CA ASN A 417 11.22 -8.23 -1.51
C ASN A 417 12.47 -8.47 -0.68
N GLY A 418 13.06 -7.42 -0.11
CA GLY A 418 14.20 -7.51 0.81
C GLY A 418 13.93 -8.43 2.00
N PRO A 419 12.93 -8.15 2.84
CA PRO A 419 12.57 -9.01 3.97
C PRO A 419 12.25 -10.45 3.54
N LEU A 420 11.55 -10.63 2.42
CA LEU A 420 11.24 -11.96 1.89
C LEU A 420 12.50 -12.72 1.48
N ALA A 421 13.41 -12.09 0.74
CA ALA A 421 14.65 -12.69 0.28
C ALA A 421 15.50 -13.15 1.47
N VAL A 422 15.61 -12.32 2.51
CA VAL A 422 16.31 -12.66 3.75
C VAL A 422 15.74 -13.93 4.37
N ARG A 423 14.41 -14.01 4.53
CA ARG A 423 13.75 -15.21 5.10
C ARG A 423 14.00 -16.46 4.27
N LYS A 424 13.82 -16.38 2.95
CA LYS A 424 13.99 -17.53 2.03
C LYS A 424 15.44 -18.02 1.98
N LEU A 425 16.41 -17.10 1.91
CA LEU A 425 17.84 -17.45 1.91
C LEU A 425 18.30 -18.02 3.24
N ARG A 426 17.83 -17.45 4.36
CA ARG A 426 18.09 -17.98 5.72
C ARG A 426 17.65 -19.44 5.83
N ALA A 427 16.48 -19.78 5.29
CA ALA A 427 15.92 -21.12 5.33
C ALA A 427 16.78 -22.17 4.61
N VAL A 428 17.64 -21.76 3.67
CA VAL A 428 18.57 -22.65 2.95
C VAL A 428 20.04 -22.44 3.35
N GLY A 429 20.28 -21.72 4.44
CA GLY A 429 21.62 -21.52 4.99
C GLY A 429 22.49 -20.50 4.24
N VAL A 430 21.91 -19.66 3.39
CA VAL A 430 22.62 -18.57 2.71
C VAL A 430 22.43 -17.28 3.50
N LYS A 431 23.53 -16.65 3.93
CA LYS A 431 23.50 -15.43 4.72
C LYS A 431 23.35 -14.21 3.81
N MET A 432 22.24 -13.48 3.94
CA MET A 432 22.14 -12.14 3.37
C MET A 432 23.11 -11.20 4.10
N GLN A 433 24.02 -10.57 3.37
CA GLN A 433 25.06 -9.69 3.93
C GLN A 433 24.78 -8.21 3.66
N ARG A 434 24.04 -7.90 2.60
CA ARG A 434 23.72 -6.53 2.21
C ARG A 434 22.46 -6.48 1.37
N ILE A 435 21.60 -5.52 1.70
CA ILE A 435 20.51 -5.05 0.85
C ILE A 435 20.84 -3.60 0.52
N CYS A 436 20.77 -3.24 -0.75
CA CYS A 436 20.91 -1.87 -1.23
C CYS A 436 19.73 -1.53 -2.10
N VAL A 437 19.11 -0.36 -1.88
CA VAL A 437 18.11 0.20 -2.79
C VAL A 437 18.82 1.21 -3.68
N VAL A 438 18.62 1.11 -5.00
CA VAL A 438 19.15 2.04 -6.00
C VAL A 438 18.01 2.50 -6.92
N GLY A 439 18.17 3.68 -7.51
CA GLY A 439 17.20 4.20 -8.48
C GLY A 439 17.32 3.50 -9.83
N ASP A 440 16.42 3.84 -10.75
CA ASP A 440 16.35 3.27 -12.10
C ASP A 440 17.41 3.88 -13.06
N GLU A 441 18.64 4.00 -12.57
CA GLU A 441 19.80 4.50 -13.33
C GLU A 441 20.78 3.36 -13.61
N GLU A 442 21.11 3.16 -14.90
CA GLU A 442 21.98 2.07 -15.36
C GLU A 442 23.34 2.06 -14.62
N GLN A 443 23.95 3.23 -14.42
CA GLN A 443 25.24 3.36 -13.77
C GLN A 443 25.17 3.01 -12.27
N ALA A 444 24.14 3.47 -11.57
CA ALA A 444 23.92 3.18 -10.15
C ALA A 444 23.75 1.67 -9.91
N ILE A 445 22.96 1.00 -10.76
CA ILE A 445 22.76 -0.45 -10.70
C ILE A 445 24.07 -1.18 -11.03
N THR A 446 24.77 -0.75 -12.09
CA THR A 446 26.05 -1.34 -12.52
C THR A 446 27.08 -1.33 -11.39
N ASP A 447 27.26 -0.19 -10.74
CA ASP A 447 28.26 -0.02 -9.70
C ASP A 447 27.94 -0.82 -8.44
N GLU A 448 26.66 -0.90 -8.04
CA GLU A 448 26.27 -1.69 -6.88
C GLU A 448 26.32 -3.20 -7.16
N VAL A 449 25.86 -3.66 -8.33
CA VAL A 449 25.99 -5.07 -8.72
C VAL A 449 27.45 -5.50 -8.74
N ARG A 450 28.34 -4.70 -9.36
CA ARG A 450 29.79 -4.97 -9.37
C ARG A 450 30.38 -4.98 -7.97
N ARG A 451 30.00 -4.03 -7.11
CA ARG A 451 30.44 -3.97 -5.71
C ARG A 451 30.06 -5.23 -4.94
N GLN A 452 28.84 -5.72 -5.12
CA GLN A 452 28.33 -6.90 -4.42
C GLN A 452 28.94 -8.20 -4.97
N LEU A 453 29.12 -8.32 -6.30
CA LEU A 453 29.79 -9.47 -6.93
C LEU A 453 31.23 -9.68 -6.44
N ASN A 454 31.93 -8.60 -6.10
CA ASN A 454 33.29 -8.65 -5.54
C ASN A 454 33.34 -9.14 -4.09
N LYS A 455 32.21 -9.15 -3.37
CA LYS A 455 32.16 -9.44 -1.92
C LYS A 455 31.36 -10.68 -1.55
N TYR A 456 30.38 -11.06 -2.37
CA TYR A 456 29.42 -12.11 -2.04
C TYR A 456 29.41 -13.21 -3.10
N ASP A 457 28.99 -14.42 -2.70
CA ASP A 457 28.98 -15.58 -3.60
C ASP A 457 27.93 -15.41 -4.70
N VAL A 458 26.76 -14.85 -4.37
CA VAL A 458 25.68 -14.56 -5.31
C VAL A 458 25.09 -13.17 -5.10
N VAL A 459 24.57 -12.58 -6.17
CA VAL A 459 23.82 -11.32 -6.13
C VAL A 459 22.42 -11.57 -6.67
N ILE A 460 21.42 -10.97 -6.04
CA ILE A 460 20.03 -11.02 -6.50
C ILE A 460 19.63 -9.59 -6.81
N THR A 461 18.93 -9.37 -7.92
CA THR A 461 18.29 -8.08 -8.20
C THR A 461 16.78 -8.20 -8.08
N SER A 462 16.11 -7.08 -7.78
CA SER A 462 14.66 -6.99 -7.69
C SER A 462 14.20 -5.70 -8.38
N GLY A 463 13.64 -5.79 -9.59
CA GLY A 463 13.12 -4.64 -10.33
C GLY A 463 13.83 -4.34 -11.65
N GLY A 464 13.24 -3.47 -12.46
CA GLY A 464 13.81 -2.96 -13.72
C GLY A 464 14.00 -3.99 -14.85
N VAL A 465 13.13 -5.01 -14.94
CA VAL A 465 13.22 -6.14 -15.92
C VAL A 465 12.13 -6.14 -16.99
N GLY A 466 11.23 -5.15 -17.00
CA GLY A 466 10.17 -5.04 -17.98
C GLY A 466 10.64 -4.46 -19.33
N ALA A 467 9.69 -3.92 -20.10
CA ALA A 467 9.93 -3.38 -21.43
C ALA A 467 10.10 -1.85 -21.45
N THR A 468 9.77 -1.14 -20.37
CA THR A 468 9.72 0.32 -20.36
C THR A 468 11.13 0.92 -20.40
N HIS A 469 11.22 2.24 -20.57
CA HIS A 469 12.49 2.92 -20.87
C HIS A 469 13.44 2.95 -19.66
N ASP A 470 12.86 2.92 -18.47
CA ASP A 470 13.47 2.80 -17.13
C ASP A 470 13.85 1.36 -16.76
N ASP A 471 13.34 0.33 -17.45
CA ASP A 471 13.78 -1.05 -17.26
C ASP A 471 15.18 -1.29 -17.86
N VAL A 472 16.21 -0.97 -17.09
CA VAL A 472 17.63 -1.03 -17.49
C VAL A 472 18.45 -2.10 -16.75
N THR A 473 17.84 -2.89 -15.85
CA THR A 473 18.57 -3.82 -14.96
C THR A 473 19.40 -4.85 -15.72
N ILE A 474 18.86 -5.48 -16.76
CA ILE A 474 19.58 -6.51 -17.52
C ILE A 474 20.82 -5.90 -18.18
N ARG A 475 20.70 -4.68 -18.71
CA ARG A 475 21.81 -3.95 -19.32
C ARG A 475 22.85 -3.57 -18.27
N ALA A 476 22.42 -3.04 -17.13
CA ALA A 476 23.33 -2.69 -16.03
C ALA A 476 24.09 -3.92 -15.50
N VAL A 477 23.45 -5.09 -15.40
CA VAL A 477 24.11 -6.35 -15.03
C VAL A 477 25.13 -6.77 -16.10
N ALA A 478 24.80 -6.61 -17.39
CA ALA A 478 25.75 -6.83 -18.48
C ALA A 478 26.99 -5.93 -18.36
N SER A 479 26.77 -4.63 -18.16
CA SER A 479 27.81 -3.61 -17.96
C SER A 479 28.65 -3.90 -16.71
N ALA A 480 28.05 -4.43 -15.64
CA ALA A 480 28.78 -4.82 -14.42
C ALA A 480 29.78 -5.96 -14.68
N LEU A 481 29.43 -6.89 -15.58
CA LEU A 481 30.22 -8.05 -15.98
C LEU A 481 31.13 -7.79 -17.19
N GLY A 482 30.98 -6.65 -17.88
CA GLY A 482 31.72 -6.33 -19.10
C GLY A 482 31.22 -7.09 -20.33
N GLU A 483 29.93 -7.40 -20.38
CA GLU A 483 29.28 -8.10 -21.49
C GLU A 483 28.37 -7.17 -22.30
N GLU A 484 28.23 -7.43 -23.60
CA GLU A 484 27.28 -6.74 -24.47
C GLU A 484 25.99 -7.55 -24.64
N LEU A 485 24.84 -6.87 -24.75
CA LEU A 485 23.56 -7.53 -24.97
C LEU A 485 23.43 -8.08 -26.40
N GLN A 486 22.96 -9.32 -26.51
CA GLN A 486 22.71 -9.98 -27.80
C GLN A 486 21.30 -10.55 -27.86
N PRO A 487 20.69 -10.68 -29.06
CA PRO A 487 19.40 -11.34 -29.20
C PRO A 487 19.46 -12.79 -28.73
N ASN A 488 18.60 -13.16 -27.77
CA ASN A 488 18.50 -14.52 -27.26
C ASN A 488 17.25 -15.20 -27.84
N ALA A 489 17.46 -16.12 -28.79
CA ALA A 489 16.38 -16.82 -29.49
C ALA A 489 15.49 -17.62 -28.52
N GLN A 490 16.06 -18.27 -27.50
CA GLN A 490 15.29 -19.05 -26.53
C GLN A 490 14.37 -18.16 -25.69
N MET A 491 14.84 -16.99 -25.26
CA MET A 491 14.02 -16.03 -24.54
C MET A 491 12.92 -15.46 -25.45
N LEU A 492 13.23 -15.15 -26.70
CA LEU A 492 12.25 -14.65 -27.65
C LEU A 492 11.13 -15.68 -27.91
N SER A 493 11.48 -16.97 -28.07
CA SER A 493 10.49 -18.05 -28.19
C SER A 493 9.59 -18.16 -26.97
N ARG A 494 10.14 -18.01 -25.76
CA ARG A 494 9.35 -18.01 -24.52
C ARG A 494 8.40 -16.82 -24.41
N ILE A 495 8.85 -15.64 -24.83
CA ILE A 495 8.00 -14.44 -24.88
C ILE A 495 6.87 -14.65 -25.89
N ALA A 496 7.18 -15.17 -27.09
CA ALA A 496 6.16 -15.47 -28.09
C ALA A 496 5.13 -16.48 -27.58
N GLU A 497 5.55 -17.54 -26.88
CA GLU A 497 4.65 -18.50 -26.23
C GLU A 497 3.78 -17.85 -25.15
N ALA A 498 4.39 -17.05 -24.26
CA ALA A 498 3.68 -16.38 -23.17
C ALA A 498 2.54 -15.48 -23.66
N PHE A 499 2.79 -14.73 -24.74
CA PHE A 499 1.84 -13.80 -25.33
C PHE A 499 1.02 -14.40 -26.49
N LYS A 500 1.19 -15.70 -26.79
CA LYS A 500 0.55 -16.40 -27.92
C LYS A 500 0.74 -15.67 -29.26
N LEU A 501 1.95 -15.20 -29.51
CA LEU A 501 2.30 -14.43 -30.70
C LEU A 501 2.82 -15.32 -31.82
N ASN A 502 2.47 -14.97 -33.05
CA ASN A 502 3.15 -15.47 -34.25
C ASN A 502 4.31 -14.53 -34.63
N GLU A 503 5.13 -14.94 -35.61
CA GLU A 503 6.32 -14.17 -36.00
C GLU A 503 6.03 -12.71 -36.41
N THR A 504 4.87 -12.46 -37.02
CA THR A 504 4.45 -11.12 -37.48
C THR A 504 3.95 -10.23 -36.34
N ALA A 505 3.52 -10.80 -35.20
CA ALA A 505 3.07 -10.06 -34.01
C ALA A 505 4.19 -9.75 -33.00
N ILE A 506 5.44 -10.17 -33.27
CA ILE A 506 6.59 -9.85 -32.41
C ILE A 506 7.01 -8.39 -32.60
N THR A 507 6.67 -7.55 -31.61
CA THR A 507 7.00 -6.13 -31.57
C THR A 507 8.48 -5.87 -31.21
N PRO A 508 9.00 -4.65 -31.47
CA PRO A 508 10.32 -4.23 -31.00
C PRO A 508 10.49 -4.32 -29.47
N ALA A 509 9.41 -4.11 -28.70
CA ALA A 509 9.43 -4.25 -27.24
C ALA A 509 9.69 -5.71 -26.82
N HIS A 510 9.05 -6.68 -27.48
CA HIS A 510 9.34 -8.10 -27.24
C HIS A 510 10.79 -8.46 -27.59
N ARG A 511 11.32 -7.90 -28.68
CA ARG A 511 12.73 -8.10 -29.06
C ARG A 511 13.68 -7.50 -28.03
N LYS A 512 13.38 -6.31 -27.50
CA LYS A 512 14.15 -5.68 -26.41
C LYS A 512 14.21 -6.58 -25.17
N MET A 513 13.09 -7.19 -24.77
CA MET A 513 13.04 -8.12 -23.63
C MET A 513 13.83 -9.42 -23.85
N ALA A 514 14.15 -9.75 -25.11
CA ALA A 514 14.98 -10.90 -25.48
C ALA A 514 16.47 -10.55 -25.67
N MET A 515 16.87 -9.30 -25.43
CA MET A 515 18.28 -8.90 -25.46
C MET A 515 18.94 -9.24 -24.12
N LEU A 516 19.82 -10.24 -24.12
CA LEU A 516 20.45 -10.78 -22.91
C LEU A 516 21.97 -10.88 -23.09
N PRO A 517 22.77 -10.80 -22.01
CA PRO A 517 24.20 -11.10 -22.08
C PRO A 517 24.45 -12.57 -22.49
N PRO A 518 25.54 -12.89 -23.23
CA PRO A 518 25.89 -14.24 -23.63
C PRO A 518 25.99 -15.24 -22.47
N SER A 519 26.41 -14.81 -21.27
CA SER A 519 26.51 -15.69 -20.10
C SER A 519 25.15 -16.07 -19.47
N THR A 520 24.04 -15.59 -20.04
CA THR A 520 22.71 -15.80 -19.46
C THR A 520 22.25 -17.25 -19.58
N THR A 521 21.95 -17.85 -18.44
CA THR A 521 21.26 -19.12 -18.31
C THR A 521 19.78 -18.88 -17.98
N LEU A 522 18.88 -19.38 -18.82
CA LEU A 522 17.43 -19.35 -18.57
C LEU A 522 17.04 -20.50 -17.64
N ARG A 523 16.86 -20.21 -16.35
CA ARG A 523 16.50 -21.18 -15.33
C ARG A 523 14.98 -21.38 -15.29
N ASP A 524 14.54 -22.62 -15.51
CA ASP A 524 13.12 -22.95 -15.54
C ASP A 524 12.47 -22.83 -14.17
N VAL A 525 11.32 -22.16 -14.15
CA VAL A 525 10.42 -22.11 -13.00
C VAL A 525 9.33 -23.14 -13.25
N ILE A 526 9.24 -24.14 -12.39
CA ILE A 526 8.17 -25.14 -12.43
C ILE A 526 7.19 -24.78 -11.32
N ASP A 527 5.93 -24.61 -11.67
CA ASP A 527 4.88 -24.32 -10.69
C ASP A 527 4.46 -25.58 -9.92
N THR A 528 3.57 -25.42 -8.93
CA THR A 528 3.07 -26.51 -8.09
C THR A 528 2.25 -27.55 -8.85
N SER A 529 1.79 -27.24 -10.06
CA SER A 529 1.10 -28.19 -10.95
C SER A 529 2.06 -29.00 -11.83
N GLY A 530 3.37 -28.75 -11.72
CA GLY A 530 4.39 -29.37 -12.56
C GLY A 530 4.54 -28.70 -13.93
N LYS A 531 3.83 -27.60 -14.19
CA LYS A 531 3.91 -26.89 -15.48
C LYS A 531 5.10 -25.94 -15.47
N LYS A 532 5.82 -25.92 -16.59
CA LYS A 532 6.94 -25.01 -16.82
C LYS A 532 6.40 -23.61 -17.15
N SER A 533 6.81 -22.63 -16.37
CA SER A 533 6.50 -21.23 -16.61
C SER A 533 7.23 -20.72 -17.86
N PRO A 534 6.56 -19.93 -18.72
CA PRO A 534 7.23 -19.29 -19.84
C PRO A 534 8.19 -18.17 -19.37
N TRP A 535 8.13 -17.74 -18.10
CA TRP A 535 8.97 -16.70 -17.55
C TRP A 535 10.11 -17.28 -16.69
N PRO A 536 11.30 -17.56 -17.25
CA PRO A 536 12.41 -18.15 -16.51
C PRO A 536 12.99 -17.18 -15.48
N VAL A 537 13.77 -17.69 -14.55
CA VAL A 537 14.75 -16.87 -13.81
C VAL A 537 15.95 -16.65 -14.73
N LEU A 538 16.36 -15.40 -14.90
CA LEU A 538 17.57 -15.08 -15.64
C LEU A 538 18.74 -15.18 -14.66
N GLN A 539 19.65 -16.12 -14.90
CA GLN A 539 20.92 -16.18 -14.19
C GLN A 539 22.02 -15.69 -15.15
N ILE A 540 22.71 -14.62 -14.78
CA ILE A 540 23.82 -14.04 -15.54
C ILE A 540 25.06 -14.17 -14.67
N ASP A 541 25.93 -15.12 -14.98
CA ASP A 541 27.00 -15.59 -14.09
C ASP A 541 26.47 -15.92 -12.67
N ARG A 542 26.85 -15.14 -11.64
CA ARG A 542 26.44 -15.28 -10.23
C ARG A 542 25.32 -14.31 -9.83
N VAL A 543 24.69 -13.64 -10.81
CA VAL A 543 23.59 -12.71 -10.60
C VAL A 543 22.27 -13.36 -10.99
N PHE A 544 21.30 -13.38 -10.08
CA PHE A 544 19.91 -13.74 -10.37
C PHE A 544 19.08 -12.48 -10.56
N VAL A 545 18.51 -12.31 -11.74
CA VAL A 545 17.72 -11.14 -12.10
C VAL A 545 16.23 -11.46 -11.93
N LEU A 546 15.57 -10.78 -10.99
CA LEU A 546 14.16 -11.02 -10.65
C LEU A 546 13.31 -9.74 -10.84
N PRO A 547 12.01 -9.90 -11.13
CA PRO A 547 11.06 -8.79 -11.21
C PRO A 547 10.81 -8.16 -9.84
N GLY A 548 10.43 -6.87 -9.84
CA GLY A 548 10.12 -6.12 -8.62
C GLY A 548 8.76 -6.46 -8.00
N VAL A 549 7.81 -7.00 -8.78
CA VAL A 549 6.48 -7.36 -8.27
C VAL A 549 6.59 -8.50 -7.24
N PRO A 550 6.14 -8.31 -5.98
CA PRO A 550 6.42 -9.26 -4.89
C PRO A 550 5.95 -10.70 -5.14
N LYS A 551 4.78 -10.88 -5.76
CA LYS A 551 4.26 -12.22 -6.11
C LYS A 551 5.22 -12.98 -7.03
N PHE A 552 5.78 -12.31 -8.04
CA PHE A 552 6.68 -12.94 -9.01
C PHE A 552 8.09 -13.10 -8.44
N PHE A 553 8.55 -12.13 -7.65
CA PHE A 553 9.80 -12.23 -6.92
C PHE A 553 9.78 -13.45 -5.98
N ALA A 554 8.73 -13.60 -5.17
CA ALA A 554 8.52 -14.72 -4.25
C ALA A 554 8.58 -16.08 -4.94
N ALA A 555 7.79 -16.25 -6.01
CA ALA A 555 7.75 -17.49 -6.77
C ALA A 555 9.13 -17.86 -7.34
N LYS A 556 9.89 -16.88 -7.82
CA LYS A 556 11.25 -17.11 -8.34
C LYS A 556 12.24 -17.42 -7.23
N MET A 557 12.14 -16.76 -6.08
CA MET A 557 12.96 -17.05 -4.90
C MET A 557 12.78 -18.48 -4.39
N ASP A 558 11.56 -19.01 -4.42
CA ASP A 558 11.27 -20.40 -4.04
C ASP A 558 12.04 -21.39 -4.92
N VAL A 559 12.02 -21.17 -6.24
CA VAL A 559 12.75 -22.03 -7.16
C VAL A 559 14.27 -21.88 -6.95
N ILE A 560 14.76 -20.64 -6.78
CA ILE A 560 16.19 -20.38 -6.57
C ILE A 560 16.72 -21.06 -5.32
N CYS A 561 16.03 -20.90 -4.20
CA CYS A 561 16.41 -21.50 -2.93
C CYS A 561 16.28 -23.02 -2.99
N GLY A 562 15.16 -23.55 -3.50
CA GLY A 562 14.90 -24.99 -3.52
C GLY A 562 15.73 -25.78 -4.54
N SER A 563 16.19 -25.14 -5.61
CA SER A 563 16.84 -25.84 -6.73
C SER A 563 18.33 -25.56 -6.88
N TRP A 564 18.83 -24.39 -6.45
CA TRP A 564 20.18 -23.96 -6.83
C TRP A 564 21.05 -23.40 -5.72
N LEU A 565 20.53 -22.77 -4.66
CA LEU A 565 21.42 -22.12 -3.68
C LEU A 565 21.86 -23.00 -2.52
N GLY A 566 20.94 -23.73 -1.90
CA GLY A 566 21.25 -24.41 -0.65
C GLY A 566 20.26 -25.51 -0.32
N LYS A 567 20.67 -26.40 0.59
CA LYS A 567 19.75 -27.37 1.17
C LYS A 567 18.99 -26.69 2.31
N PRO A 568 17.72 -27.07 2.56
CA PRO A 568 16.99 -26.61 3.74
C PRO A 568 17.83 -26.78 5.01
N ARG A 569 17.96 -25.70 5.79
CA ARG A 569 18.62 -25.64 7.09
C ARG A 569 17.64 -25.08 8.11
N PRO A 570 16.72 -25.89 8.65
CA PRO A 570 15.78 -25.43 9.65
C PRO A 570 16.52 -24.86 10.87
N LYS A 571 15.91 -23.85 11.49
CA LYS A 571 16.43 -23.16 12.67
C LYS A 571 15.54 -23.47 13.86
N ALA A 572 16.16 -23.70 15.01
CA ALA A 572 15.47 -23.80 16.29
C ALA A 572 15.55 -22.45 17.00
N THR A 573 14.41 -21.95 17.50
CA THR A 573 14.32 -20.65 18.18
C THR A 573 13.70 -20.81 19.56
N ARG A 574 14.18 -20.03 20.54
CA ARG A 574 13.60 -19.89 21.87
C ARG A 574 13.44 -18.40 22.17
N LYS A 575 12.24 -18.01 22.60
CA LYS A 575 11.92 -16.65 23.03
C LYS A 575 11.70 -16.65 24.53
N VAL A 576 12.42 -15.81 25.24
CA VAL A 576 12.29 -15.61 26.69
C VAL A 576 11.86 -14.17 26.93
N THR A 577 10.68 -13.97 27.50
CA THR A 577 10.23 -12.65 27.93
C THR A 577 10.55 -12.47 29.40
N VAL A 578 11.28 -11.41 29.76
CA VAL A 578 11.63 -11.10 31.15
C VAL A 578 11.12 -9.72 31.56
N ALA A 579 10.72 -9.57 32.82
CA ALA A 579 10.30 -8.32 33.46
C ALA A 579 11.51 -7.53 33.99
N LEU A 580 12.55 -7.40 33.16
CA LEU A 580 13.77 -6.65 33.43
C LEU A 580 14.02 -5.68 32.28
N GLN A 581 14.74 -4.60 32.57
CA GLN A 581 15.32 -3.73 31.55
C GLN A 581 16.57 -4.37 30.98
N GLU A 582 16.84 -4.08 29.71
CA GLU A 582 17.98 -4.62 28.97
C GLU A 582 19.33 -4.37 29.68
N GLU A 583 19.51 -3.19 30.28
CA GLU A 583 20.72 -2.82 31.03
C GLU A 583 21.10 -3.83 32.13
N LYS A 584 20.09 -4.42 32.78
CA LYS A 584 20.30 -5.42 33.85
C LYS A 584 20.69 -6.79 33.30
N LEU A 585 20.50 -7.02 32.01
CA LEU A 585 20.75 -8.29 31.32
C LEU A 585 22.10 -8.28 30.58
N VAL A 586 22.67 -7.11 30.27
CA VAL A 586 23.88 -6.99 29.43
C VAL A 586 25.04 -7.87 29.91
N SER A 587 25.44 -7.77 31.19
CA SER A 587 26.57 -8.57 31.71
C SER A 587 26.29 -10.07 31.63
N LEU A 588 25.08 -10.48 32.01
CA LEU A 588 24.63 -11.87 31.96
C LEU A 588 24.65 -12.42 30.52
N LEU A 589 24.05 -11.68 29.59
CA LEU A 589 23.97 -12.08 28.18
C LEU A 589 25.37 -12.17 27.55
N ASN A 590 26.26 -11.21 27.82
CA ASN A 590 27.62 -11.23 27.29
C ASN A 590 28.41 -12.48 27.73
N GLU A 591 28.28 -12.86 29.01
CA GLU A 591 28.92 -14.07 29.53
C GLU A 591 28.36 -15.33 28.86
N ILE A 592 27.05 -15.46 28.74
CA ILE A 592 26.42 -16.64 28.11
C ILE A 592 26.79 -16.71 26.62
N VAL A 593 26.72 -15.59 25.89
CA VAL A 593 27.12 -15.51 24.47
C VAL A 593 28.57 -15.98 24.27
N SER A 594 29.47 -15.62 25.18
CA SER A 594 30.87 -16.04 25.11
C SER A 594 31.07 -17.56 25.26
N ARG A 595 30.18 -18.23 26.00
CA ARG A 595 30.19 -19.68 26.22
C ARG A 595 29.50 -20.46 25.10
N PHE A 596 28.51 -19.87 24.43
CA PHE A 596 27.73 -20.49 23.36
C PHE A 596 27.86 -19.74 22.02
N PRO A 597 29.06 -19.66 21.41
CA PRO A 597 29.29 -18.88 20.18
C PRO A 597 28.53 -19.38 18.94
N SER A 598 27.97 -20.59 19.00
CA SER A 598 27.15 -21.19 17.93
C SER A 598 25.65 -20.94 18.10
N VAL A 599 25.24 -20.26 19.18
CA VAL A 599 23.87 -19.81 19.44
C VAL A 599 23.84 -18.30 19.27
N SER A 600 22.95 -17.81 18.41
CA SER A 600 22.72 -16.38 18.26
C SER A 600 21.82 -15.89 19.38
N PHE A 601 22.18 -14.78 20.01
CA PHE A 601 21.36 -14.09 21.01
C PHE A 601 20.95 -12.72 20.48
N GLY A 602 19.66 -12.40 20.60
CA GLY A 602 19.12 -11.06 20.42
C GLY A 602 18.40 -10.63 21.71
N SER A 603 18.52 -9.37 22.07
CA SER A 603 17.80 -8.75 23.20
C SER A 603 17.07 -7.54 22.65
N TYR A 604 15.78 -7.43 23.00
CA TYR A 604 14.89 -6.40 22.47
C TYR A 604 13.99 -5.84 23.59
N PRO A 605 14.13 -4.56 23.97
CA PRO A 605 13.28 -3.94 24.97
C PRO A 605 11.87 -3.73 24.40
N ILE A 606 10.83 -4.07 25.17
CA ILE A 606 9.43 -3.79 24.86
C ILE A 606 9.00 -2.56 25.66
N PHE A 607 8.57 -1.52 24.95
CA PHE A 607 7.92 -0.35 25.53
C PHE A 607 6.40 -0.46 25.31
N ARG A 608 5.64 -0.78 26.36
CA ARG A 608 4.17 -0.59 26.38
C ARG A 608 3.84 0.71 27.12
N GLU A 609 2.66 1.28 26.85
CA GLU A 609 2.13 2.53 27.41
C GLU A 609 2.46 2.78 28.90
N GLU A 610 2.48 4.06 29.28
CA GLU A 610 3.05 4.73 30.48
C GLU A 610 2.87 4.08 31.88
N LYS A 611 2.17 2.95 32.01
CA LYS A 611 1.94 2.24 33.28
C LYS A 611 2.46 0.79 33.35
N SER A 612 3.06 0.23 32.30
CA SER A 612 3.60 -1.15 32.36
C SER A 612 5.02 -1.21 32.92
N ARG A 613 5.33 -2.25 33.72
CA ARG A 613 6.72 -2.59 34.08
C ARG A 613 7.53 -2.87 32.80
N PRO A 614 8.81 -2.44 32.74
CA PRO A 614 9.66 -2.67 31.58
C PRO A 614 9.86 -4.17 31.36
N ARG A 615 9.87 -4.59 30.10
CA ARG A 615 10.11 -5.97 29.69
C ARG A 615 11.17 -6.02 28.59
N THR A 616 11.92 -7.11 28.56
CA THR A 616 12.86 -7.41 27.48
C THR A 616 12.55 -8.79 26.92
N VAL A 617 12.58 -8.91 25.61
CA VAL A 617 12.51 -10.18 24.90
C VAL A 617 13.93 -10.59 24.52
N ILE A 618 14.30 -11.79 24.93
CA ILE A 618 15.55 -12.44 24.55
C ILE A 618 15.22 -13.54 23.54
N ILE A 619 15.85 -13.52 22.38
CA ILE A 619 15.70 -14.53 21.33
C ILE A 619 17.01 -15.30 21.23
N LEU A 620 16.95 -16.61 21.40
CA LEU A 620 18.06 -17.54 21.18
C LEU A 620 17.77 -18.35 19.93
N GLU A 621 18.76 -18.51 19.04
CA GLU A 621 18.57 -19.25 17.79
C GLU A 621 19.82 -20.02 17.36
N THR A 622 19.64 -21.23 16.83
CA THR A 622 20.69 -22.01 16.17
C THR A 622 20.15 -22.91 15.05
N GLU A 623 21.02 -23.62 14.33
CA GLU A 623 20.57 -24.66 13.37
C GLU A 623 19.89 -25.81 14.12
N GLN A 624 18.81 -26.38 13.56
CA GLN A 624 18.06 -27.48 14.19
C GLN A 624 18.95 -28.66 14.59
N ALA A 625 19.99 -28.94 13.81
CA ALA A 625 20.97 -29.99 14.10
C ALA A 625 21.76 -29.75 15.39
N ALA A 626 21.82 -28.50 15.87
CA ALA A 626 22.52 -28.06 17.09
C ALA A 626 21.55 -27.72 18.23
N ILE A 627 20.30 -28.19 18.19
CA ILE A 627 19.27 -27.86 19.21
C ILE A 627 19.69 -28.20 20.65
N ALA A 628 20.58 -29.16 20.86
CA ALA A 628 21.14 -29.46 22.18
C ALA A 628 21.86 -28.25 22.78
N LEU A 629 22.69 -27.54 22.00
CA LEU A 629 23.37 -26.33 22.45
C LEU A 629 22.39 -25.20 22.77
N LEU A 630 21.28 -25.11 22.04
CA LEU A 630 20.22 -24.15 22.32
C LEU A 630 19.53 -24.43 23.66
N ARG A 631 19.31 -25.71 23.99
CA ARG A 631 18.74 -26.13 25.27
C ARG A 631 19.69 -25.81 26.42
N ASP A 632 20.98 -26.12 26.27
CA ASP A 632 22.00 -25.83 27.29
C ASP A 632 22.11 -24.32 27.54
N ALA A 633 22.13 -23.53 26.46
CA ALA A 633 22.16 -22.07 26.52
C ALA A 633 20.92 -21.47 27.18
N LEU A 634 19.73 -21.99 26.86
CA LEU A 634 18.48 -21.57 27.47
C LEU A 634 18.44 -21.93 28.96
N GLN A 635 18.88 -23.14 29.32
CA GLN A 635 18.93 -23.58 30.69
C GLN A 635 19.85 -22.68 31.53
N GLU A 636 21.06 -22.39 31.06
CA GLU A 636 21.99 -21.49 31.75
C GLU A 636 21.42 -20.07 31.88
N LEU A 637 20.71 -19.58 30.86
CA LEU A 637 20.02 -18.29 30.93
C LEU A 637 18.95 -18.30 32.02
N LEU A 638 18.09 -19.32 32.07
CA LEU A 638 17.00 -19.41 33.04
C LEU A 638 17.50 -19.59 34.48
N GLU A 639 18.56 -20.39 34.70
CA GLU A 639 19.16 -20.60 36.02
C GLU A 639 19.80 -19.33 36.60
N ARG A 640 20.28 -18.44 35.73
CA ARG A 640 20.95 -17.19 36.13
C ARG A 640 20.01 -15.99 36.19
N LEU A 641 18.80 -16.10 35.66
CA LEU A 641 17.74 -15.10 35.79
C LEU A 641 17.04 -15.27 37.14
N PRO A 642 16.64 -14.19 37.82
CA PRO A 642 15.78 -14.30 39.00
C PRO A 642 14.44 -14.95 38.61
N GLU A 643 14.01 -16.01 39.30
CA GLU A 643 12.80 -16.79 38.95
C GLU A 643 11.54 -15.92 38.76
N GLN A 644 11.41 -14.86 39.57
CA GLN A 644 10.26 -13.94 39.54
C GLN A 644 10.26 -12.98 38.34
N CYS A 645 11.35 -12.96 37.56
CA CYS A 645 11.49 -12.07 36.41
C CYS A 645 11.13 -12.73 35.09
N VAL A 646 11.06 -14.06 35.01
CA VAL A 646 10.68 -14.75 33.76
C VAL A 646 9.16 -14.68 33.58
N VAL A 647 8.71 -14.03 32.51
CA VAL A 647 7.29 -13.84 32.19
C VAL A 647 6.78 -14.97 31.29
N SER A 648 7.54 -15.33 30.25
CA SER A 648 7.20 -16.44 29.36
C SER A 648 8.46 -17.03 28.73
N VAL A 649 8.39 -18.33 28.43
CA VAL A 649 9.34 -19.03 27.57
C VAL A 649 8.53 -19.69 26.46
N GLU A 650 8.79 -19.30 25.22
CA GLU A 650 8.08 -19.76 24.04
C GLU A 650 9.05 -20.51 23.13
N GLU A 651 8.64 -21.69 22.69
CA GLU A 651 9.42 -22.52 21.78
C GLU A 651 8.88 -22.43 20.36
N SER A 652 9.78 -22.32 19.39
CA SER A 652 9.41 -22.35 17.98
C SER A 652 10.45 -23.14 17.19
N ASP A 653 9.96 -24.18 16.53
CA ASP A 653 10.76 -25.03 15.64
C ASP A 653 10.44 -24.75 14.15
N SER A 654 9.72 -23.66 13.85
CA SER A 654 9.31 -23.28 12.49
C SER A 654 9.58 -21.80 12.19
N LEU A 655 9.95 -21.51 10.93
CA LEU A 655 10.25 -20.15 10.44
C LEU A 655 9.06 -19.17 10.56
N GLU A 656 7.83 -19.67 10.41
CA GLU A 656 6.61 -18.84 10.48
C GLU A 656 6.29 -18.42 11.91
N THR A 657 6.51 -19.31 12.88
CA THR A 657 6.28 -19.01 14.29
C THR A 657 7.39 -18.10 14.85
N ALA A 658 8.64 -18.21 14.40
CA ALA A 658 9.74 -17.31 14.77
C ALA A 658 9.55 -15.86 14.29
N ALA A 659 8.97 -15.63 13.12
CA ALA A 659 8.62 -14.29 12.64
C ALA A 659 7.43 -13.68 13.42
N ALA A 660 6.42 -14.49 13.73
CA ALA A 660 5.31 -14.08 14.59
C ALA A 660 5.76 -13.73 16.03
N LEU A 661 6.89 -14.30 16.48
CA LEU A 661 7.51 -14.01 17.77
C LEU A 661 8.21 -12.63 17.80
N SER A 662 8.68 -12.11 16.66
CA SER A 662 9.35 -10.80 16.53
C SER A 662 8.40 -9.63 16.22
N ASP A 663 7.28 -9.85 15.51
CA ASP A 663 6.31 -8.80 15.15
C ASP A 663 5.54 -8.20 16.36
N ARG A 664 5.91 -8.59 17.59
CA ARG A 664 5.34 -8.10 18.86
C ARG A 664 6.35 -7.36 19.74
N VAL A 665 7.56 -7.12 19.24
CA VAL A 665 8.53 -6.19 19.81
C VAL A 665 8.44 -4.90 19.00
#